data_AF-A0A928DDI4-F1
#
_entry.id   AF-A0A928DDI4-F1
#
_cell.length_a   1.000
_cell.length_b   1.000
_cell.length_c   1.000
_cell.angle_alpha   90.00
_cell.angle_beta   90.00
_cell.angle_gamma   90.00
#
_symmetry.space_group_name_H-M   'P 1'
#
loop_
_entity.id
_entity.type
_entity.pdbx_description
1 polymer ?
#
loop_
_entity_poly.entity_id
_entity_poly.type
_entity_poly.pdbx_seq_one_letter_code
_entity_poly.pdbx_strand_id
1 'polypeptide(L)'
;MKRVLFTAAVLSFLSCIAGSTVRQEQYAKQNVYTLENEKLIISVSPENGGRGIRFFLKDKKLELVPKNHFGFFGDHWSKHDWPSGLFHLPYQAKAIPGKGKASLKLWITVPAKGGGKGAADKAKSLKMATEPEFQGLIVQKTITITDGSDIVRVDMEIKNPTDKPRAFGYYSQHHFAFGKEYRWDMPSTDGITGPTFRVTQARRSGPNWVNQPTAGWMAYSPLNEKNSLVFEMDYNYLDRLYSSGQTAEWRMESTMAAPGKSFKTTYYVYPLNGFEQISSANNGIVAGVRTDKKGAAGKAVVDLISRFRKYNDLTLNVKVLDLASKKIVTEKTFKIKELSDKVSSFEVKYNTTQEVIFRGILTGKDLKQVFEYNYLDEQSEFDRRFNYAQIGQGAAALAGGKEMAYTMKQPIKVKVVEKPDFSKIPKFQAKENKILVLFGMFTDHLKIYETFRHEPNTKISWSNAHPTGMTTFPAEYQDLFSYRTVFMCNVNFKSIQFLATEMLGDYVREGGTLVITGGFYTYGHGEFEGSAFTKFVPFEGMAPFDLKWCGKGKSMIVKKKADDPLLAGVDFSSKPQIQWYHAVKLKKGAKVLAEADGKPVIVKYPYGKGTVIACTFAPFGEPERAFWYSDTWKAFMKNCSKNTK
;
A
#
# COMPACT_ATOMS: atom_id res chain seq x y z
N MET A 1 31.04 -14.64 49.54
CA MET A 1 31.10 -13.68 48.41
C MET A 1 29.88 -12.76 48.48
N LYS A 2 30.10 -11.44 48.67
CA LYS A 2 29.07 -10.44 48.94
C LYS A 2 28.25 -10.11 47.67
N ARG A 3 26.93 -10.30 47.71
CA ARG A 3 25.97 -9.73 46.74
C ARG A 3 25.80 -8.24 47.05
N VAL A 4 26.34 -7.37 46.21
CA VAL A 4 26.09 -5.93 46.25
C VAL A 4 24.78 -5.67 45.50
N LEU A 5 23.69 -5.42 46.25
CA LEU A 5 22.49 -4.79 45.71
C LEU A 5 22.82 -3.33 45.37
N PHE A 6 22.91 -3.01 44.08
CA PHE A 6 22.88 -1.62 43.63
C PHE A 6 21.42 -1.15 43.60
N THR A 7 20.95 -0.63 44.73
CA THR A 7 19.69 0.11 44.82
C THR A 7 19.99 1.56 44.44
N ALA A 8 19.85 1.90 43.16
CA ALA A 8 19.79 3.30 42.76
C ALA A 8 18.45 3.87 43.27
N ALA A 9 18.48 4.50 44.44
CA ALA A 9 17.36 5.27 44.97
C ALA A 9 17.19 6.53 44.11
N VAL A 10 16.38 6.42 43.05
CA VAL A 10 15.78 7.60 42.42
C VAL A 10 14.67 8.04 43.36
N LEU A 11 14.95 9.06 44.19
CA LEU A 11 13.92 9.80 44.92
C LEU A 11 13.06 10.51 43.87
N SER A 12 12.05 9.84 43.34
CA SER A 12 11.04 10.45 42.49
C SER A 12 10.12 11.27 43.39
N PHE A 13 10.45 12.55 43.55
CA PHE A 13 9.46 13.55 43.92
C PHE A 13 8.31 13.45 42.92
N LEU A 14 7.16 12.95 43.37
CA LEU A 14 5.88 13.04 42.67
C LEU A 14 5.43 14.51 42.68
N SER A 15 6.19 15.41 42.05
CA SER A 15 5.64 16.68 41.61
C SER A 15 4.57 16.34 40.58
N CYS A 16 3.31 16.71 40.85
CA CYS A 16 2.26 16.69 39.84
C CYS A 16 2.70 17.59 38.68
N ILE A 17 3.32 17.00 37.66
CA ILE A 17 3.69 17.73 36.45
C ILE A 17 2.36 18.12 35.78
N ALA A 18 2.02 19.40 35.86
CA ALA A 18 0.92 19.97 35.11
C ALA A 18 1.38 20.17 33.66
N GLY A 19 1.07 19.20 32.79
CA GLY A 19 1.31 19.27 31.34
C GLY A 19 2.35 18.29 30.80
N SER A 20 2.50 18.31 29.49
CA SER A 20 3.41 17.44 28.74
C SER A 20 4.85 17.93 28.86
N THR A 21 5.76 17.03 29.16
CA THR A 21 7.19 17.32 29.30
C THR A 21 8.03 16.34 28.48
N VAL A 22 9.23 16.78 28.11
CA VAL A 22 10.28 15.92 27.55
C VAL A 22 11.58 16.21 28.30
N ARG A 23 12.22 15.16 28.83
CA ARG A 23 13.49 15.27 29.56
C ARG A 23 14.49 14.25 29.05
N GLN A 24 15.76 14.58 29.17
CA GLN A 24 16.87 13.68 28.88
C GLN A 24 17.46 13.17 30.19
N GLU A 25 17.66 11.87 30.28
CA GLU A 25 18.24 11.16 31.42
C GLU A 25 19.40 10.29 30.93
N GLN A 26 20.37 10.00 31.79
CA GLN A 26 21.42 9.02 31.50
C GLN A 26 21.19 7.74 32.28
N TYR A 27 21.11 6.61 31.58
CA TYR A 27 21.04 5.27 32.17
C TYR A 27 22.14 4.38 31.59
N ALA A 28 23.01 3.85 32.45
CA ALA A 28 24.09 2.94 32.04
C ALA A 28 24.92 3.46 30.85
N LYS A 29 25.22 4.77 30.84
CA LYS A 29 25.95 5.49 29.77
C LYS A 29 25.19 5.65 28.44
N GLN A 30 23.88 5.41 28.41
CA GLN A 30 23.02 5.67 27.26
C GLN A 30 22.10 6.85 27.58
N ASN A 31 21.82 7.68 26.57
CA ASN A 31 20.82 8.71 26.72
C ASN A 31 19.43 8.08 26.58
N VAL A 32 18.54 8.44 27.49
CA VAL A 32 17.13 8.08 27.42
C VAL A 32 16.34 9.37 27.43
N TYR A 33 15.40 9.50 26.51
CA TYR A 33 14.50 10.63 26.45
C TYR A 33 13.12 10.18 26.90
N THR A 34 12.58 10.84 27.92
CA THR A 34 11.26 10.52 28.46
C THR A 34 10.28 11.63 28.13
N LEU A 35 9.21 11.27 27.42
CA LEU A 35 8.03 12.08 27.22
C LEU A 35 6.98 11.66 28.26
N GLU A 36 6.39 12.61 28.96
CA GLU A 36 5.44 12.34 30.03
C GLU A 36 4.35 13.42 30.10
N ASN A 37 3.09 12.99 30.25
CA ASN A 37 1.95 13.83 30.57
C ASN A 37 1.08 13.15 31.65
N GLU A 38 -0.13 13.63 31.90
CA GLU A 38 -1.03 13.06 32.91
C GLU A 38 -1.58 11.65 32.58
N LYS A 39 -1.51 11.21 31.31
CA LYS A 39 -2.05 9.91 30.88
C LYS A 39 -0.99 8.84 30.66
N LEU A 40 0.21 9.21 30.22
CA LEU A 40 1.23 8.23 29.82
C LEU A 40 2.68 8.68 30.07
N ILE A 41 3.58 7.70 29.99
CA ILE A 41 5.03 7.89 29.99
C ILE A 41 5.63 7.05 28.86
N ILE A 42 6.46 7.67 28.02
CA ILE A 42 7.20 6.99 26.94
C ILE A 42 8.68 7.30 27.11
N SER A 43 9.51 6.27 27.22
CA SER A 43 10.97 6.43 27.23
C SER A 43 11.56 5.88 25.94
N VAL A 44 12.46 6.63 25.32
CA VAL A 44 13.03 6.33 24.01
C VAL A 44 14.56 6.30 24.11
N SER A 45 15.18 5.29 23.49
CA SER A 45 16.64 5.12 23.44
C SER A 45 17.17 5.36 22.02
N PRO A 46 17.77 6.53 21.74
CA PRO A 46 18.34 6.85 20.43
C PRO A 46 19.42 5.86 19.99
N GLU A 47 20.30 5.42 20.90
CA GLU A 47 21.42 4.51 20.63
C GLU A 47 20.98 3.09 20.22
N ASN A 48 19.71 2.77 20.40
CA ASN A 48 19.09 1.48 20.11
C ASN A 48 18.02 1.60 19.04
N GLY A 49 18.29 2.25 17.90
CA GLY A 49 17.31 2.38 16.81
C GLY A 49 16.28 3.50 17.01
N GLY A 50 16.46 4.34 18.03
CA GLY A 50 15.43 5.32 18.41
C GLY A 50 14.13 4.66 18.86
N ARG A 51 14.20 3.49 19.50
CA ARG A 51 13.05 2.69 19.93
C ARG A 51 12.50 3.16 21.27
N GLY A 52 11.18 3.08 21.42
CA GLY A 52 10.48 3.26 22.68
C GLY A 52 10.68 2.06 23.59
N ILE A 53 11.56 2.19 24.58
CA ILE A 53 11.93 1.13 25.54
C ILE A 53 11.00 1.06 26.75
N ARG A 54 10.07 2.01 26.87
CA ARG A 54 9.02 2.05 27.89
C ARG A 54 7.77 2.69 27.30
N PHE A 55 6.60 2.14 27.62
CA PHE A 55 5.32 2.76 27.34
C PHE A 55 4.36 2.41 28.48
N PHE A 56 4.20 3.35 29.40
CA PHE A 56 3.39 3.19 30.61
C PHE A 56 2.10 3.99 30.52
N LEU A 57 0.95 3.32 30.64
CA LEU A 57 -0.37 3.94 30.76
C LEU A 57 -0.69 4.18 32.24
N LYS A 58 -0.77 5.45 32.64
CA LYS A 58 -0.87 5.86 34.05
C LYS A 58 -2.21 5.50 34.67
N ASP A 59 -3.30 5.74 33.94
CA ASP A 59 -4.67 5.44 34.36
C ASP A 59 -4.88 3.94 34.62
N LYS A 60 -4.25 3.09 33.80
CA LYS A 60 -4.31 1.63 33.91
C LYS A 60 -3.22 1.03 34.79
N LYS A 61 -2.24 1.83 35.22
CA LYS A 61 -1.01 1.36 35.88
C LYS A 61 -0.33 0.22 35.10
N LEU A 62 -0.29 0.34 33.78
CA LEU A 62 0.09 -0.75 32.88
C LEU A 62 1.35 -0.40 32.08
N GLU A 63 2.37 -1.25 32.17
CA GLU A 63 3.56 -1.19 31.31
C GLU A 63 3.35 -2.07 30.08
N LEU A 64 3.42 -1.47 28.89
CA LEU A 64 3.25 -2.16 27.62
C LEU A 64 4.59 -2.71 27.07
N VAL A 65 5.74 -2.25 27.56
CA VAL A 65 7.06 -2.73 27.12
C VAL A 65 7.74 -3.50 28.26
N PRO A 66 7.44 -4.79 28.43
CA PRO A 66 8.12 -5.58 29.46
C PRO A 66 9.59 -5.83 29.07
N LYS A 67 10.38 -6.29 30.05
CA LYS A 67 11.78 -6.69 29.83
C LYS A 67 11.87 -7.72 28.68
N ASN A 68 12.91 -7.62 27.87
CA ASN A 68 13.20 -8.45 26.69
C ASN A 68 12.33 -8.21 25.45
N HIS A 69 11.43 -7.22 25.46
CA HIS A 69 10.75 -6.79 24.24
C HIS A 69 11.54 -5.70 23.52
N PHE A 70 11.39 -5.63 22.20
CA PHE A 70 12.06 -4.61 21.38
C PHE A 70 11.43 -3.22 21.52
N GLY A 71 10.19 -3.15 22.02
CA GLY A 71 9.49 -1.90 22.29
C GLY A 71 8.79 -1.31 21.08
N PHE A 72 8.46 -0.02 21.16
CA PHE A 72 7.71 0.69 20.12
C PHE A 72 8.64 1.42 19.13
N PHE A 73 8.10 1.79 17.97
CA PHE A 73 8.74 2.70 17.01
C PHE A 73 10.05 2.14 16.43
N GLY A 74 10.09 0.83 16.15
CA GLY A 74 11.17 0.20 15.42
C GLY A 74 11.08 0.53 13.93
N ASP A 75 12.18 1.02 13.36
CA ASP A 75 12.23 1.44 11.95
C ASP A 75 12.90 0.36 11.10
N HIS A 76 12.34 0.11 9.93
CA HIS A 76 12.86 -0.81 8.94
C HIS A 76 12.69 -0.30 7.50
N TRP A 77 13.44 -0.90 6.59
CA TRP A 77 13.16 -0.83 5.15
C TRP A 77 12.24 -1.98 4.72
N SER A 78 11.13 -1.67 4.04
CA SER A 78 10.20 -2.66 3.48
C SER A 78 10.85 -3.62 2.48
N LYS A 79 11.98 -3.23 1.88
CA LYS A 79 12.77 -4.05 0.94
C LYS A 79 13.32 -5.32 1.58
N HIS A 80 13.59 -5.29 2.89
CA HIS A 80 14.24 -6.39 3.59
C HIS A 80 13.27 -7.12 4.51
N ASP A 81 13.56 -8.40 4.70
CA ASP A 81 12.95 -9.16 5.79
C ASP A 81 13.49 -8.72 7.15
N TRP A 82 12.82 -9.21 8.20
CA TRP A 82 13.17 -8.82 9.56
C TRP A 82 14.52 -9.43 9.99
N PRO A 83 15.42 -8.63 10.61
CA PRO A 83 15.41 -7.18 10.70
C PRO A 83 16.14 -6.52 9.51
N SER A 84 15.85 -5.24 9.28
CA SER A 84 16.69 -4.39 8.43
C SER A 84 17.73 -3.65 9.29
N GLY A 85 18.73 -3.05 8.66
CA GLY A 85 19.82 -2.32 9.31
C GLY A 85 19.32 -1.12 10.15
N LEU A 86 18.31 -0.39 9.68
CA LEU A 86 17.72 0.76 10.39
C LEU A 86 17.34 0.44 11.84
N PHE A 87 16.89 -0.79 12.10
CA PHE A 87 16.43 -1.24 13.41
C PHE A 87 17.49 -1.11 14.51
N HIS A 88 18.78 -1.13 14.13
CA HIS A 88 19.91 -1.14 15.06
C HIS A 88 20.71 0.16 15.07
N LEU A 89 20.47 1.07 14.12
CA LEU A 89 21.27 2.27 13.95
C LEU A 89 21.04 3.29 15.08
N PRO A 90 22.09 3.97 15.57
CA PRO A 90 21.94 4.96 16.63
C PRO A 90 21.43 6.30 16.06
N TYR A 91 20.30 6.78 16.56
CA TYR A 91 19.72 8.06 16.14
C TYR A 91 20.35 9.21 16.93
N GLN A 92 20.42 10.38 16.28
CA GLN A 92 20.54 11.65 16.99
C GLN A 92 19.16 12.04 17.53
N ALA A 93 19.13 12.80 18.62
CA ALA A 93 17.89 13.14 19.32
C ALA A 93 17.87 14.62 19.74
N LYS A 94 16.69 15.22 19.72
CA LYS A 94 16.44 16.56 20.22
C LYS A 94 15.06 16.62 20.88
N ALA A 95 15.05 16.98 22.16
CA ALA A 95 13.83 17.33 22.88
C ALA A 95 13.28 18.66 22.34
N ILE A 96 11.97 18.71 22.09
CA ILE A 96 11.25 19.88 21.62
C ILE A 96 10.09 20.12 22.59
N PRO A 97 10.29 20.93 23.64
CA PRO A 97 9.20 21.35 24.51
C PRO A 97 8.25 22.28 23.74
N GLY A 98 6.97 22.25 24.08
CA GLY A 98 5.97 23.14 23.52
C GLY A 98 4.85 23.42 24.51
N LYS A 99 4.14 24.54 24.33
CA LYS A 99 2.94 24.81 25.11
C LYS A 99 1.88 23.77 24.75
N GLY A 100 1.41 23.00 25.73
CA GLY A 100 0.36 21.98 25.54
C GLY A 100 0.82 20.66 24.91
N LYS A 101 2.14 20.49 24.67
CA LYS A 101 2.68 19.29 24.03
C LYS A 101 4.16 19.10 24.29
N ALA A 102 4.62 17.86 24.22
CA ALA A 102 6.03 17.52 24.23
C ALA A 102 6.37 16.65 23.02
N SER A 103 7.46 16.97 22.35
CA SER A 103 7.93 16.22 21.19
C SER A 103 9.38 15.79 21.35
N LEU A 104 9.70 14.60 20.84
CA LEU A 104 11.07 14.13 20.66
C LEU A 104 11.32 13.92 19.18
N LYS A 105 12.28 14.67 18.65
CA LYS A 105 12.76 14.50 17.28
C LYS A 105 13.97 13.59 17.26
N LEU A 106 13.92 12.56 16.43
CA LEU A 106 15.00 11.62 16.18
C LEU A 106 15.38 11.68 14.71
N TRP A 107 16.67 11.61 14.38
CA TRP A 107 17.11 11.49 13.00
C TRP A 107 18.43 10.74 12.85
N ILE A 108 18.62 10.16 11.68
CA ILE A 108 19.90 9.57 11.27
C ILE A 108 20.13 9.81 9.78
N THR A 109 21.37 10.13 9.43
CA THR A 109 21.83 10.00 8.04
C THR A 109 22.31 8.57 7.84
N VAL A 110 21.71 7.86 6.90
CA VAL A 110 21.95 6.44 6.66
C VAL A 110 23.40 6.23 6.21
N PRO A 111 24.22 5.50 6.99
CA PRO A 111 25.64 5.31 6.71
C PRO A 111 25.90 4.25 5.63
N ALA A 112 27.14 4.19 5.13
CA ALA A 112 27.59 3.17 4.17
C ALA A 112 27.55 1.72 4.72
N LYS A 113 27.49 1.54 6.04
CA LYS A 113 27.38 0.23 6.71
C LYS A 113 26.29 0.23 7.78
N GLY A 114 25.52 -0.83 7.85
CA GLY A 114 24.50 -1.08 8.87
C GLY A 114 23.15 -0.43 8.62
N GLY A 115 22.97 0.27 7.50
CA GLY A 115 21.72 0.94 7.15
C GLY A 115 20.84 0.22 6.14
N GLY A 116 21.26 -0.93 5.63
CA GLY A 116 20.60 -1.69 4.56
C GLY A 116 19.87 -2.94 5.03
N LYS A 117 20.22 -4.10 4.48
CA LYS A 117 19.88 -5.41 5.07
C LYS A 117 20.47 -5.55 6.49
N GLY A 118 19.70 -6.13 7.42
CA GLY A 118 20.11 -6.31 8.81
C GLY A 118 20.30 -7.77 9.24
N ALA A 119 20.72 -7.94 10.49
CA ALA A 119 20.77 -9.20 11.21
C ALA A 119 20.24 -9.00 12.64
N ALA A 120 19.69 -10.05 13.28
CA ALA A 120 19.17 -9.96 14.64
C ALA A 120 20.25 -9.55 15.68
N ASP A 121 21.49 -9.95 15.44
CA ASP A 121 22.64 -9.46 16.23
C ASP A 121 23.03 -8.04 15.80
N LYS A 122 23.00 -7.10 16.76
CA LYS A 122 23.30 -5.68 16.53
C LYS A 122 24.69 -5.49 15.95
N ALA A 123 25.71 -6.16 16.51
CA ALA A 123 27.10 -5.97 16.10
C ALA A 123 27.36 -6.46 14.68
N LYS A 124 26.75 -7.58 14.29
CA LYS A 124 26.76 -8.09 12.92
C LYS A 124 26.02 -7.16 11.97
N SER A 125 24.81 -6.72 12.33
CA SER A 125 23.99 -5.82 11.51
C SER A 125 24.76 -4.54 11.16
N LEU A 126 25.39 -3.90 12.14
CA LEU A 126 26.13 -2.64 11.96
C LEU A 126 27.37 -2.77 11.05
N LYS A 127 27.85 -3.99 10.77
CA LYS A 127 28.99 -4.24 9.87
C LYS A 127 28.58 -4.52 8.42
N MET A 128 27.31 -4.83 8.17
CA MET A 128 26.81 -5.17 6.83
C MET A 128 26.85 -3.97 5.90
N ALA A 129 27.15 -4.16 4.62
CA ALA A 129 27.13 -3.06 3.65
C ALA A 129 25.71 -2.55 3.45
N THR A 130 25.55 -1.23 3.36
CA THR A 130 24.27 -0.59 3.03
C THR A 130 24.15 -0.48 1.51
N GLU A 131 22.98 -0.83 0.95
CA GLU A 131 22.74 -0.70 -0.48
C GLU A 131 22.77 0.78 -0.92
N PRO A 132 23.33 1.10 -2.10
CA PRO A 132 23.54 2.48 -2.54
C PRO A 132 22.29 3.36 -2.50
N GLU A 133 21.10 2.83 -2.74
CA GLU A 133 19.83 3.57 -2.73
C GLU A 133 19.42 4.11 -1.36
N PHE A 134 19.95 3.55 -0.27
CA PHE A 134 19.65 4.04 1.08
C PHE A 134 20.72 4.99 1.62
N GLN A 135 21.96 4.89 1.13
CA GLN A 135 23.08 5.68 1.65
C GLN A 135 22.83 7.19 1.51
N GLY A 136 23.04 7.93 2.60
CA GLY A 136 22.89 9.38 2.64
C GLY A 136 21.45 9.87 2.81
N LEU A 137 20.44 9.00 2.75
CA LEU A 137 19.08 9.37 3.15
C LEU A 137 19.05 9.81 4.61
N ILE A 138 18.19 10.78 4.94
CA ILE A 138 17.95 11.16 6.33
C ILE A 138 16.58 10.60 6.74
N VAL A 139 16.60 9.61 7.63
CA VAL A 139 15.38 9.09 8.27
C VAL A 139 15.14 9.89 9.53
N GLN A 140 13.99 10.55 9.61
CA GLN A 140 13.60 11.40 10.71
C GLN A 140 12.24 10.96 11.24
N LYS A 141 12.10 10.87 12.57
CA LYS A 141 10.82 10.64 13.23
C LYS A 141 10.61 11.62 14.37
N THR A 142 9.39 12.10 14.54
CA THR A 142 9.01 12.97 15.66
C THR A 142 7.88 12.33 16.43
N ILE A 143 8.16 11.93 17.67
CA ILE A 143 7.18 11.36 18.59
C ILE A 143 6.61 12.50 19.41
N THR A 144 5.29 12.68 19.41
CA THR A 144 4.60 13.78 20.09
C THR A 144 3.50 13.25 20.99
N ILE A 145 3.45 13.81 22.20
CA ILE A 145 2.35 13.67 23.16
C ILE A 145 1.79 15.06 23.48
N THR A 146 0.53 15.12 23.87
CA THR A 146 -0.20 16.37 24.12
C THR A 146 -0.90 16.33 25.48
N ASP A 147 -1.12 17.50 26.08
CA ASP A 147 -1.81 17.61 27.37
C ASP A 147 -3.23 17.03 27.28
N GLY A 148 -3.67 16.37 28.34
CA GLY A 148 -5.00 15.75 28.44
C GLY A 148 -5.18 14.45 27.65
N SER A 149 -4.17 13.97 26.92
CA SER A 149 -4.33 12.91 25.91
C SER A 149 -3.42 11.70 26.12
N ASP A 150 -3.92 10.50 25.83
CA ASP A 150 -3.15 9.25 25.78
C ASP A 150 -2.70 8.89 24.35
N ILE A 151 -2.84 9.83 23.41
CA ILE A 151 -2.53 9.61 22.00
C ILE A 151 -1.08 9.96 21.72
N VAL A 152 -0.39 9.02 21.09
CA VAL A 152 0.95 9.23 20.57
C VAL A 152 0.86 9.46 19.08
N ARG A 153 1.31 10.63 18.63
CA ARG A 153 1.47 10.93 17.21
C ARG A 153 2.93 10.72 16.81
N VAL A 154 3.16 10.01 15.70
CA VAL A 154 4.49 9.84 15.12
C VAL A 154 4.49 10.38 13.70
N ASP A 155 5.22 11.46 13.48
CA ASP A 155 5.47 12.02 12.16
C ASP A 155 6.80 11.49 11.61
N MET A 156 6.74 10.78 10.48
CA MET A 156 7.90 10.24 9.77
C MET A 156 8.23 11.13 8.57
N GLU A 157 9.52 11.40 8.37
CA GLU A 157 10.03 12.12 7.21
C GLU A 157 11.32 11.44 6.72
N ILE A 158 11.36 11.05 5.46
CA ILE A 158 12.57 10.53 4.81
C ILE A 158 13.01 11.55 3.78
N LYS A 159 14.13 12.23 4.06
CA LYS A 159 14.69 13.27 3.19
C LYS A 159 15.76 12.68 2.31
N ASN A 160 15.80 13.16 1.07
CA ASN A 160 16.87 12.85 0.16
C ASN A 160 17.75 14.08 -0.09
N PRO A 161 18.82 14.28 0.70
CA PRO A 161 19.78 15.36 0.46
C PRO A 161 20.77 15.04 -0.66
N THR A 162 20.73 13.84 -1.23
CA THR A 162 21.66 13.42 -2.28
C THR A 162 21.32 14.07 -3.62
N ASP A 163 22.24 14.01 -4.56
CA ASP A 163 22.10 14.52 -5.92
C ASP A 163 21.27 13.59 -6.84
N LYS A 164 20.93 12.39 -6.36
CA LYS A 164 20.19 11.37 -7.10
C LYS A 164 18.84 11.07 -6.45
N PRO A 165 17.76 10.85 -7.20
CA PRO A 165 16.51 10.34 -6.63
C PRO A 165 16.74 8.98 -5.95
N ARG A 166 16.01 8.73 -4.86
CA ARG A 166 16.11 7.50 -4.07
C ARG A 166 14.73 6.88 -3.88
N ALA A 167 14.61 5.60 -4.23
CA ALA A 167 13.42 4.81 -3.98
C ALA A 167 13.58 4.01 -2.68
N PHE A 168 12.52 3.94 -1.88
CA PHE A 168 12.51 3.23 -0.59
C PHE A 168 11.07 2.90 -0.18
N GLY A 169 10.91 1.90 0.70
CA GLY A 169 9.66 1.65 1.42
C GLY A 169 9.94 1.61 2.91
N TYR A 170 9.08 2.22 3.72
CA TYR A 170 9.22 2.27 5.17
C TYR A 170 8.42 1.15 5.85
N TYR A 171 9.01 0.51 6.85
CA TYR A 171 8.38 -0.54 7.64
C TYR A 171 8.49 -0.18 9.13
N SER A 172 7.35 -0.12 9.83
CA SER A 172 7.27 0.12 11.27
C SER A 172 7.02 -1.19 12.03
N GLN A 173 7.70 -1.37 13.16
CA GLN A 173 7.48 -2.47 14.10
C GLN A 173 7.26 -1.96 15.52
N HIS A 174 6.29 -2.56 16.21
CA HIS A 174 6.02 -2.35 17.63
C HIS A 174 5.91 -3.72 18.29
N HIS A 175 6.69 -3.97 19.34
CA HIS A 175 6.70 -5.20 20.11
C HIS A 175 6.38 -4.87 21.57
N PHE A 176 5.21 -5.32 22.03
CA PHE A 176 4.65 -4.96 23.32
C PHE A 176 4.03 -6.19 23.99
N ALA A 177 3.59 -6.05 25.24
CA ALA A 177 2.75 -7.04 25.89
C ALA A 177 1.48 -6.39 26.44
N PHE A 178 0.34 -6.99 26.15
CA PHE A 178 -0.95 -6.46 26.55
C PHE A 178 -1.96 -7.61 26.69
N GLY A 179 -2.39 -7.95 27.91
CA GLY A 179 -3.22 -9.13 28.13
C GLY A 179 -2.54 -10.47 27.79
N LYS A 180 -3.20 -11.59 28.14
CA LYS A 180 -2.71 -12.97 27.88
C LYS A 180 -3.37 -13.63 26.68
N GLU A 181 -4.63 -13.27 26.42
CA GLU A 181 -5.44 -13.75 25.31
C GLU A 181 -5.89 -12.57 24.49
N TYR A 182 -5.86 -12.69 23.17
CA TYR A 182 -6.06 -11.55 22.29
C TYR A 182 -6.54 -11.93 20.91
N ARG A 183 -7.07 -10.92 20.22
CA ARG A 183 -7.27 -10.91 18.78
C ARG A 183 -6.62 -9.69 18.17
N TRP A 184 -6.24 -9.83 16.92
CA TRP A 184 -6.01 -8.71 16.04
C TRP A 184 -7.22 -8.47 15.16
N ASP A 185 -7.49 -7.19 14.95
CA ASP A 185 -8.48 -6.69 14.00
C ASP A 185 -7.71 -5.91 12.92
N MET A 186 -7.68 -6.47 11.71
CA MET A 186 -6.96 -5.96 10.55
C MET A 186 -7.90 -5.89 9.34
N PRO A 187 -8.11 -4.70 8.73
CA PRO A 187 -9.00 -4.54 7.60
C PRO A 187 -8.40 -5.19 6.34
N SER A 188 -9.11 -6.13 5.72
CA SER A 188 -8.73 -6.80 4.47
C SER A 188 -9.86 -6.81 3.46
N THR A 189 -9.58 -7.25 2.24
CA THR A 189 -10.61 -7.54 1.22
C THR A 189 -11.60 -8.61 1.67
N ASP A 190 -11.24 -9.44 2.65
CA ASP A 190 -12.07 -10.53 3.18
C ASP A 190 -12.79 -10.11 4.49
N GLY A 191 -12.80 -8.81 4.80
CA GLY A 191 -13.39 -8.22 6.00
C GLY A 191 -12.36 -7.96 7.09
N ILE A 192 -12.80 -7.96 8.35
CA ILE A 192 -11.89 -7.78 9.49
C ILE A 192 -11.28 -9.13 9.86
N THR A 193 -9.96 -9.23 9.71
CA THR A 193 -9.18 -10.47 9.87
C THR A 193 -8.01 -10.25 10.84
N GLY A 194 -7.15 -11.26 11.01
CA GLY A 194 -5.94 -11.17 11.83
C GLY A 194 -5.81 -12.32 12.82
N PRO A 195 -4.63 -12.49 13.45
CA PRO A 195 -4.41 -13.63 14.32
C PRO A 195 -5.13 -13.50 15.65
N THR A 196 -5.60 -14.64 16.17
CA THR A 196 -6.23 -14.77 17.49
C THR A 196 -5.45 -15.79 18.32
N PHE A 197 -5.32 -15.54 19.61
CA PHE A 197 -4.68 -16.44 20.56
C PHE A 197 -5.51 -16.60 21.83
N ARG A 198 -5.77 -17.86 22.18
CA ARG A 198 -6.44 -18.30 23.41
C ARG A 198 -5.54 -19.29 24.13
N VAL A 199 -5.39 -19.14 25.45
CA VAL A 199 -4.56 -20.03 26.28
C VAL A 199 -5.11 -21.44 26.25
N THR A 200 -6.44 -21.59 26.28
CA THR A 200 -7.13 -22.89 26.29
C THR A 200 -6.86 -23.75 25.05
N GLN A 201 -6.41 -23.15 23.95
CA GLN A 201 -6.24 -23.84 22.67
C GLN A 201 -4.76 -24.09 22.30
N ALA A 202 -3.81 -23.51 23.05
CA ALA A 202 -2.37 -23.64 22.86
C ALA A 202 -1.85 -23.41 21.41
N ARG A 203 -2.67 -22.84 20.53
CA ARG A 203 -2.37 -22.60 19.11
C ARG A 203 -2.91 -21.23 18.69
N ARG A 204 -2.15 -20.56 17.84
CA ARG A 204 -2.57 -19.31 17.17
C ARG A 204 -3.45 -19.68 15.98
N SER A 205 -4.52 -18.91 15.79
CA SER A 205 -5.38 -18.95 14.61
C SER A 205 -5.26 -17.66 13.82
N GLY A 206 -5.71 -17.67 12.55
CA GLY A 206 -5.82 -16.50 11.69
C GLY A 206 -4.55 -16.21 10.88
N PRO A 207 -4.66 -15.37 9.83
CA PRO A 207 -3.53 -15.00 9.01
C PRO A 207 -2.65 -14.00 9.78
N ASN A 208 -1.35 -14.28 9.89
CA ASN A 208 -0.39 -13.30 10.40
C ASN A 208 -0.21 -12.10 9.45
N TRP A 209 -0.54 -12.27 8.16
CA TRP A 209 -0.37 -11.25 7.11
C TRP A 209 -1.71 -10.87 6.47
N VAL A 210 -1.93 -9.56 6.30
CA VAL A 210 -2.95 -9.02 5.41
C VAL A 210 -2.26 -8.29 4.26
N ASN A 211 -2.24 -8.92 3.08
CA ASN A 211 -1.56 -8.40 1.89
C ASN A 211 -2.43 -7.47 1.03
N GLN A 212 -3.73 -7.40 1.30
CA GLN A 212 -4.67 -6.51 0.61
C GLN A 212 -5.47 -5.70 1.62
N PRO A 213 -4.81 -4.79 2.37
CA PRO A 213 -5.51 -4.01 3.37
C PRO A 213 -6.51 -3.06 2.71
N THR A 214 -7.66 -2.86 3.35
CA THR A 214 -8.72 -1.99 2.86
C THR A 214 -8.79 -0.65 3.59
N ALA A 215 -8.04 -0.50 4.68
CA ALA A 215 -7.89 0.75 5.42
C ALA A 215 -6.54 0.80 6.15
N GLY A 216 -6.13 2.01 6.53
CA GLY A 216 -4.85 2.29 7.20
C GLY A 216 -4.94 2.16 8.71
N TRP A 217 -5.30 0.99 9.22
CA TRP A 217 -5.30 0.75 10.67
C TRP A 217 -5.12 -0.73 11.01
N MET A 218 -4.76 -1.00 12.26
CA MET A 218 -4.86 -2.31 12.89
C MET A 218 -5.06 -2.14 14.39
N ALA A 219 -5.73 -3.09 15.03
CA ALA A 219 -5.98 -3.04 16.47
C ALA A 219 -5.67 -4.37 17.15
N TYR A 220 -5.12 -4.26 18.35
CA TYR A 220 -4.95 -5.36 19.28
C TYR A 220 -6.03 -5.29 20.35
N SER A 221 -6.81 -6.36 20.52
CA SER A 221 -7.91 -6.42 21.48
C SER A 221 -7.75 -7.66 22.36
N PRO A 222 -7.40 -7.52 23.65
CA PRO A 222 -7.46 -8.61 24.61
C PRO A 222 -8.89 -9.19 24.67
N LEU A 223 -9.02 -10.52 24.74
CA LEU A 223 -10.35 -11.15 24.65
C LEU A 223 -11.20 -10.97 25.91
N ASN A 224 -10.56 -10.85 27.07
CA ASN A 224 -11.22 -10.77 28.38
C ASN A 224 -11.23 -9.35 28.97
N GLU A 225 -10.76 -8.37 28.20
CA GLU A 225 -10.71 -6.97 28.64
C GLU A 225 -11.28 -6.07 27.54
N LYS A 226 -12.04 -5.04 27.93
CA LYS A 226 -12.57 -4.04 26.98
C LYS A 226 -11.55 -2.94 26.70
N ASN A 227 -10.30 -3.34 26.44
CA ASN A 227 -9.13 -2.48 26.40
C ASN A 227 -8.31 -2.77 25.13
N SER A 228 -8.49 -2.03 24.05
CA SER A 228 -7.72 -2.23 22.82
C SER A 228 -6.53 -1.28 22.72
N LEU A 229 -5.57 -1.62 21.87
CA LEU A 229 -4.50 -0.73 21.42
C LEU A 229 -4.63 -0.57 19.90
N VAL A 230 -4.84 0.66 19.44
CA VAL A 230 -5.10 0.97 18.03
C VAL A 230 -3.90 1.64 17.41
N PHE A 231 -3.60 1.24 16.18
CA PHE A 231 -2.61 1.84 15.30
C PHE A 231 -3.34 2.37 14.07
N GLU A 232 -3.32 3.68 13.83
CA GLU A 232 -3.82 4.30 12.59
C GLU A 232 -2.63 4.85 11.78
N MET A 233 -2.56 4.55 10.49
CA MET A 233 -1.47 4.95 9.59
C MET A 233 -1.98 5.33 8.20
N ASP A 234 -1.11 5.92 7.38
CA ASP A 234 -1.49 6.34 6.03
C ASP A 234 -1.77 5.16 5.10
N TYR A 235 -3.04 4.97 4.78
CA TYR A 235 -3.52 3.95 3.87
C TYR A 235 -2.92 4.08 2.46
N ASN A 236 -2.67 5.30 2.00
CA ASN A 236 -2.25 5.53 0.61
C ASN A 236 -0.88 4.94 0.30
N TYR A 237 -0.05 4.75 1.33
CA TYR A 237 1.25 4.11 1.19
C TYR A 237 1.30 2.72 1.83
N LEU A 238 0.25 2.26 2.52
CA LEU A 238 0.24 0.96 3.18
C LEU A 238 0.27 -0.18 2.16
N ASP A 239 1.28 -1.05 2.20
CA ASP A 239 1.35 -2.28 1.39
C ASP A 239 0.61 -3.43 2.07
N ARG A 240 1.06 -3.76 3.29
CA ARG A 240 0.54 -4.92 4.05
C ARG A 240 0.61 -4.70 5.55
N LEU A 241 -0.24 -5.42 6.27
CA LEU A 241 -0.23 -5.52 7.72
C LEU A 241 0.34 -6.87 8.15
N TYR A 242 1.01 -6.89 9.29
CA TYR A 242 1.55 -8.10 9.88
C TYR A 242 1.43 -8.11 11.40
N SER A 243 1.23 -9.29 11.96
CA SER A 243 1.49 -9.55 13.36
C SER A 243 2.01 -10.96 13.57
N SER A 244 2.97 -11.11 14.48
CA SER A 244 3.30 -12.40 15.08
C SER A 244 3.30 -12.26 16.59
N GLY A 245 2.20 -12.67 17.21
CA GLY A 245 2.08 -12.57 18.66
C GLY A 245 1.55 -11.21 19.06
N GLN A 246 2.36 -10.50 19.84
CA GLN A 246 2.08 -9.14 20.31
C GLN A 246 2.96 -8.12 19.56
N THR A 247 3.13 -8.32 18.25
CA THR A 247 3.78 -7.34 17.37
C THR A 247 2.76 -6.63 16.48
N ALA A 248 2.78 -5.30 16.43
CA ALA A 248 2.08 -4.53 15.39
C ALA A 248 3.11 -4.13 14.32
N GLU A 249 2.86 -4.53 13.08
CA GLU A 249 3.80 -4.31 11.99
C GLU A 249 3.09 -3.93 10.71
N TRP A 250 3.65 -2.99 9.97
CA TRP A 250 3.16 -2.65 8.64
C TRP A 250 4.30 -2.24 7.73
N ARG A 251 4.18 -2.65 6.47
CA ARG A 251 5.10 -2.23 5.42
C ARG A 251 4.39 -1.21 4.54
N MET A 252 5.09 -0.16 4.19
CA MET A 252 4.67 0.77 3.16
C MET A 252 5.21 0.33 1.80
N GLU A 253 4.43 0.58 0.75
CA GLU A 253 4.83 0.43 -0.64
C GLU A 253 6.05 1.29 -0.94
N SER A 254 6.81 0.88 -1.95
CA SER A 254 7.92 1.69 -2.44
C SER A 254 7.42 3.06 -2.93
N THR A 255 8.12 4.11 -2.50
CA THR A 255 7.96 5.49 -2.94
C THR A 255 9.31 6.05 -3.36
N MET A 256 9.37 7.31 -3.79
CA MET A 256 10.61 7.97 -4.19
C MET A 256 10.66 9.38 -3.62
N ALA A 257 11.87 9.80 -3.24
CA ALA A 257 12.19 11.21 -3.01
C ALA A 257 13.21 11.67 -4.05
N ALA A 258 12.88 12.73 -4.79
CA ALA A 258 13.82 13.41 -5.69
C ALA A 258 14.94 14.13 -4.90
N PRO A 259 16.03 14.58 -5.53
CA PRO A 259 17.06 15.39 -4.88
C PRO A 259 16.47 16.63 -4.18
N GLY A 260 16.83 16.82 -2.91
CA GLY A 260 16.33 17.92 -2.06
C GLY A 260 14.87 17.80 -1.62
N LYS A 261 14.21 16.67 -1.93
CA LYS A 261 12.79 16.41 -1.62
C LYS A 261 12.63 15.44 -0.45
N SER A 262 11.39 15.29 0.02
CA SER A 262 11.09 14.47 1.20
C SER A 262 9.80 13.67 1.03
N PHE A 263 9.80 12.44 1.51
CA PHE A 263 8.57 11.69 1.79
C PHE A 263 8.12 11.96 3.23
N LYS A 264 6.81 12.12 3.43
CA LYS A 264 6.21 12.33 4.76
C LYS A 264 5.01 11.42 4.95
N THR A 265 4.87 10.92 6.17
CA THR A 265 3.70 10.15 6.60
C THR A 265 3.54 10.28 8.11
N THR A 266 2.34 10.00 8.62
CA THR A 266 2.04 10.07 10.05
C THR A 266 1.31 8.80 10.44
N TYR A 267 1.58 8.32 11.65
CA TYR A 267 0.76 7.30 12.29
C TYR A 267 0.51 7.64 13.76
N TYR A 268 -0.48 6.98 14.33
CA TYR A 268 -0.96 7.21 15.69
C TYR A 268 -1.00 5.88 16.45
N VAL A 269 -0.70 5.95 17.75
CA VAL A 269 -0.85 4.84 18.69
C VAL A 269 -1.65 5.34 19.88
N TYR A 270 -2.74 4.68 20.23
CA TYR A 270 -3.53 5.06 21.39
C TYR A 270 -4.32 3.89 21.99
N PRO A 271 -4.49 3.85 23.32
CA PRO A 271 -5.37 2.89 23.96
C PRO A 271 -6.82 3.24 23.68
N LEU A 272 -7.69 2.23 23.77
CA LEU A 272 -9.12 2.38 23.62
C LEU A 272 -9.85 1.57 24.68
N ASN A 273 -10.87 2.16 25.30
CA ASN A 273 -11.67 1.53 26.35
C ASN A 273 -13.11 1.32 25.87
N GLY A 274 -13.74 0.23 26.31
CA GLY A 274 -15.16 -0.04 26.07
C GLY A 274 -15.47 -0.83 24.80
N PHE A 275 -14.46 -1.24 24.03
CA PHE A 275 -14.63 -2.02 22.81
C PHE A 275 -14.22 -3.46 23.04
N GLU A 276 -15.06 -4.39 22.55
CA GLU A 276 -14.66 -5.79 22.47
C GLU A 276 -13.90 -6.03 21.17
N GLN A 277 -14.41 -5.51 20.05
CA GLN A 277 -13.80 -5.62 18.73
C GLN A 277 -13.85 -4.31 17.96
N ILE A 278 -12.88 -4.14 17.07
CA ILE A 278 -12.77 -2.98 16.20
C ILE A 278 -13.17 -3.36 14.79
N SER A 279 -14.12 -2.61 14.23
CA SER A 279 -14.58 -2.76 12.85
C SER A 279 -14.04 -1.66 11.93
N SER A 280 -13.60 -0.54 12.49
CA SER A 280 -12.96 0.55 11.75
C SER A 280 -12.20 1.50 12.68
N ALA A 281 -11.09 2.05 12.20
CA ALA A 281 -10.43 3.20 12.79
C ALA A 281 -9.95 4.12 11.66
N ASN A 282 -10.41 5.38 11.65
CA ASN A 282 -10.03 6.35 10.63
C ASN A 282 -10.12 7.78 11.16
N ASN A 283 -9.00 8.51 11.12
CA ASN A 283 -8.89 9.88 11.59
C ASN A 283 -9.37 10.03 13.05
N GLY A 284 -9.04 9.03 13.87
CA GLY A 284 -9.39 8.95 15.28
C GLY A 284 -10.85 8.65 15.55
N ILE A 285 -11.70 8.42 14.54
CA ILE A 285 -13.04 7.86 14.74
C ILE A 285 -12.92 6.35 14.71
N VAL A 286 -13.30 5.70 15.80
CA VAL A 286 -13.26 4.24 15.92
C VAL A 286 -14.68 3.70 16.03
N ALA A 287 -14.96 2.65 15.26
CA ALA A 287 -16.22 1.93 15.28
C ALA A 287 -15.99 0.47 15.68
N GLY A 288 -16.88 -0.04 16.52
CA GLY A 288 -16.96 -1.46 16.87
C GLY A 288 -18.39 -1.93 16.66
N VAL A 289 -18.56 -3.01 15.91
CA VAL A 289 -19.88 -3.65 15.76
C VAL A 289 -19.89 -4.87 16.65
N ARG A 290 -20.90 -5.05 17.49
CA ARG A 290 -21.12 -6.28 18.26
C ARG A 290 -22.50 -6.80 17.94
N THR A 291 -22.67 -8.11 17.89
CA THR A 291 -23.95 -8.70 17.52
C THR A 291 -24.27 -9.90 18.38
N ASP A 292 -25.55 -10.04 18.72
CA ASP A 292 -26.15 -11.21 19.38
C ASP A 292 -27.27 -11.70 18.44
N LYS A 293 -27.19 -12.96 18.00
CA LYS A 293 -28.14 -13.57 17.06
C LYS A 293 -28.69 -14.85 17.66
N LYS A 294 -30.03 -14.94 17.73
CA LYS A 294 -30.77 -16.12 18.21
C LYS A 294 -31.77 -16.55 17.14
N GLY A 295 -31.41 -17.60 16.39
CA GLY A 295 -32.16 -18.01 15.21
C GLY A 295 -32.18 -16.91 14.15
N ALA A 296 -33.36 -16.50 13.70
CA ALA A 296 -33.51 -15.42 12.74
C ALA A 296 -33.40 -14.02 13.38
N ALA A 297 -33.78 -13.87 14.65
CA ALA A 297 -33.75 -12.59 15.34
C ALA A 297 -32.32 -12.23 15.75
N GLY A 298 -31.87 -11.03 15.36
CA GLY A 298 -30.56 -10.51 15.71
C GLY A 298 -30.61 -9.07 16.20
N LYS A 299 -29.64 -8.74 17.05
CA LYS A 299 -29.41 -7.40 17.58
C LYS A 299 -27.95 -7.05 17.40
N ALA A 300 -27.70 -5.96 16.67
CA ALA A 300 -26.38 -5.37 16.56
C ALA A 300 -26.30 -4.05 17.34
N VAL A 301 -25.17 -3.85 18.00
CA VAL A 301 -24.78 -2.60 18.64
C VAL A 301 -23.57 -2.05 17.92
N VAL A 302 -23.69 -0.82 17.42
CA VAL A 302 -22.59 -0.07 16.84
C VAL A 302 -22.08 0.90 17.90
N ASP A 303 -20.87 0.66 18.37
CA ASP A 303 -20.16 1.53 19.31
C ASP A 303 -19.28 2.50 18.51
N LEU A 304 -19.38 3.80 18.78
CA LEU A 304 -18.59 4.86 18.17
C LEU A 304 -17.87 5.71 19.23
N ILE A 305 -16.68 6.16 18.91
CA ILE A 305 -15.89 7.12 19.70
C ILE A 305 -15.03 7.98 18.77
N SER A 306 -14.70 9.20 19.19
CA SER A 306 -13.67 10.01 18.55
C SER A 306 -12.54 10.37 19.51
N ARG A 307 -11.30 10.09 19.09
CA ARG A 307 -10.08 10.31 19.87
C ARG A 307 -9.39 11.62 19.55
N PHE A 308 -9.43 12.09 18.30
CA PHE A 308 -8.61 13.24 17.88
C PHE A 308 -9.29 14.57 18.14
N ARG A 309 -10.61 14.63 18.04
CA ARG A 309 -11.40 15.84 18.24
C ARG A 309 -12.87 15.49 18.47
N LYS A 310 -13.64 16.46 18.94
CA LYS A 310 -15.10 16.36 18.98
C LYS A 310 -15.69 16.62 17.60
N TYR A 311 -16.78 15.93 17.31
CA TYR A 311 -17.61 16.16 16.14
C TYR A 311 -19.04 16.45 16.58
N ASN A 312 -19.68 17.41 15.93
CA ASN A 312 -21.06 17.79 16.22
C ASN A 312 -21.96 17.47 15.04
N ASP A 313 -23.24 17.26 15.33
CA ASP A 313 -24.31 17.16 14.33
C ASP A 313 -24.04 16.10 13.26
N LEU A 314 -23.66 14.91 13.70
CA LEU A 314 -23.43 13.76 12.82
C LEU A 314 -24.72 12.99 12.58
N THR A 315 -24.76 12.26 11.47
CA THR A 315 -25.77 11.25 11.16
C THR A 315 -25.09 9.91 10.93
N LEU A 316 -25.49 8.90 11.68
CA LEU A 316 -25.07 7.51 11.44
C LEU A 316 -26.21 6.76 10.77
N ASN A 317 -26.01 6.30 9.54
CA ASN A 317 -26.91 5.39 8.86
C ASN A 317 -26.30 3.98 8.91
N VAL A 318 -27.02 3.04 9.52
CA VAL A 318 -26.61 1.64 9.65
C VAL A 318 -27.51 0.78 8.78
N LYS A 319 -26.90 0.05 7.85
CA LYS A 319 -27.56 -0.94 7.00
C LYS A 319 -27.11 -2.33 7.42
N VAL A 320 -28.05 -3.23 7.62
CA VAL A 320 -27.78 -4.67 7.72
C VAL A 320 -28.14 -5.28 6.38
N LEU A 321 -27.15 -5.87 5.73
CA LEU A 321 -27.29 -6.47 4.41
C LEU A 321 -27.19 -7.98 4.55
N ASP A 322 -27.96 -8.72 3.76
CA ASP A 322 -27.76 -10.14 3.55
C ASP A 322 -26.42 -10.37 2.84
N LEU A 323 -25.58 -11.28 3.33
CA LEU A 323 -24.22 -11.46 2.80
C LEU A 323 -24.22 -11.95 1.34
N ALA A 324 -25.12 -12.87 1.00
CA ALA A 324 -25.18 -13.52 -0.31
C ALA A 324 -25.77 -12.59 -1.38
N SER A 325 -26.97 -12.09 -1.12
CA SER A 325 -27.75 -11.28 -2.07
C SER A 325 -27.42 -9.78 -2.03
N LYS A 326 -26.70 -9.33 -0.99
CA LYS A 326 -26.44 -7.91 -0.69
C LYS A 326 -27.70 -7.05 -0.51
N LYS A 327 -28.88 -7.66 -0.36
CA LYS A 327 -30.14 -6.94 -0.12
C LYS A 327 -30.17 -6.40 1.30
N ILE A 328 -30.79 -5.22 1.47
CA ILE A 328 -30.99 -4.61 2.79
C ILE A 328 -32.03 -5.43 3.55
N VAL A 329 -31.63 -5.97 4.71
CA VAL A 329 -32.48 -6.63 5.69
C VAL A 329 -33.15 -5.58 6.59
N THR A 330 -32.37 -4.59 7.04
CA THR A 330 -32.87 -3.45 7.80
C THR A 330 -31.96 -2.24 7.64
N GLU A 331 -32.52 -1.05 7.82
CA GLU A 331 -31.80 0.22 7.77
C GLU A 331 -32.30 1.12 8.90
N LYS A 332 -31.37 1.72 9.63
CA LYS A 332 -31.69 2.64 10.72
C LYS A 332 -30.76 3.83 10.72
N THR A 333 -31.32 5.02 10.94
CA THR A 333 -30.58 6.27 10.99
C THR A 333 -30.63 6.85 12.39
N PHE A 334 -29.48 7.33 12.88
CA PHE A 334 -29.32 7.94 14.19
C PHE A 334 -28.75 9.35 14.02
N LYS A 335 -29.28 10.30 14.80
CA LYS A 335 -28.70 11.64 14.95
C LYS A 335 -27.79 11.64 16.17
N ILE A 336 -26.58 12.15 15.99
CA ILE A 336 -25.56 12.23 17.02
C ILE A 336 -25.23 13.69 17.22
N LYS A 337 -25.69 14.26 18.34
CA LYS A 337 -25.45 15.68 18.66
C LYS A 337 -23.96 15.97 18.83
N GLU A 338 -23.25 15.12 19.57
CA GLU A 338 -21.81 15.20 19.79
C GLU A 338 -21.22 13.79 19.81
N LEU A 339 -20.12 13.58 19.10
CA LEU A 339 -19.24 12.41 19.23
C LEU A 339 -17.90 12.88 19.83
N SER A 340 -17.55 12.35 21.00
CA SER A 340 -16.35 12.72 21.77
C SER A 340 -15.49 11.50 22.09
N ASP A 341 -14.58 11.66 23.04
CA ASP A 341 -13.79 10.62 23.70
C ASP A 341 -14.59 9.62 24.57
N LYS A 342 -15.93 9.71 24.56
CA LYS A 342 -16.84 8.77 25.22
C LYS A 342 -17.52 7.88 24.19
N VAL A 343 -17.66 6.60 24.52
CA VAL A 343 -18.35 5.62 23.68
C VAL A 343 -19.84 5.95 23.58
N SER A 344 -20.34 6.04 22.36
CA SER A 344 -21.76 6.16 22.03
C SER A 344 -22.23 4.89 21.34
N SER A 345 -23.31 4.28 21.84
CA SER A 345 -23.80 2.98 21.36
C SER A 345 -25.13 3.11 20.64
N PHE A 346 -25.27 2.47 19.48
CA PHE A 346 -26.45 2.55 18.62
C PHE A 346 -26.97 1.15 18.28
N GLU A 347 -28.22 0.87 18.68
CA GLU A 347 -28.82 -0.45 18.51
C GLU A 347 -29.68 -0.57 17.25
N VAL A 348 -29.43 -1.62 16.47
CA VAL A 348 -30.20 -2.02 15.29
C VAL A 348 -30.66 -3.47 15.46
N LYS A 349 -31.97 -3.69 15.39
CA LYS A 349 -32.58 -5.03 15.37
C LYS A 349 -32.79 -5.46 13.94
N TYR A 350 -32.52 -6.72 13.64
CA TYR A 350 -32.68 -7.31 12.31
C TYR A 350 -33.26 -8.72 12.41
N ASN A 351 -33.85 -9.23 11.33
CA ASN A 351 -34.45 -10.56 11.30
C ASN A 351 -34.04 -11.29 10.01
N THR A 352 -33.08 -12.19 10.11
CA THR A 352 -32.65 -13.07 9.02
C THR A 352 -31.93 -14.30 9.56
N THR A 353 -32.16 -15.45 8.94
CA THR A 353 -31.38 -16.67 9.20
C THR A 353 -30.01 -16.64 8.54
N GLN A 354 -29.83 -15.78 7.54
CA GLN A 354 -28.61 -15.69 6.74
C GLN A 354 -27.47 -14.94 7.47
N GLU A 355 -26.26 -15.07 6.94
CA GLU A 355 -25.08 -14.27 7.32
C GLU A 355 -25.29 -12.80 6.89
N VAL A 356 -24.68 -11.86 7.60
CA VAL A 356 -24.97 -10.43 7.41
C VAL A 356 -23.72 -9.57 7.29
N ILE A 357 -23.87 -8.43 6.59
CA ILE A 357 -22.91 -7.34 6.58
C ILE A 357 -23.54 -6.14 7.28
N PHE A 358 -22.86 -5.63 8.30
CA PHE A 358 -23.19 -4.36 8.93
C PHE A 358 -22.40 -3.26 8.23
N ARG A 359 -23.10 -2.35 7.56
CA ARG A 359 -22.52 -1.19 6.89
C ARG A 359 -22.94 0.08 7.58
N GLY A 360 -22.00 0.76 8.22
CA GLY A 360 -22.19 2.07 8.82
C GLY A 360 -21.72 3.18 7.89
N ILE A 361 -22.55 4.21 7.71
CA ILE A 361 -22.23 5.42 6.96
C ILE A 361 -22.40 6.60 7.92
N LEU A 362 -21.28 7.15 8.38
CA LEU A 362 -21.24 8.30 9.26
C LEU A 362 -21.02 9.56 8.42
N THR A 363 -21.96 10.50 8.48
CA THR A 363 -21.89 11.77 7.75
C THR A 363 -21.98 12.96 8.70
N GLY A 364 -21.33 14.06 8.32
CA GLY A 364 -21.37 15.34 9.01
C GLY A 364 -20.80 16.44 8.12
N LYS A 365 -20.61 17.64 8.68
CA LYS A 365 -19.92 18.73 7.98
C LYS A 365 -18.49 18.28 7.62
N ASP A 366 -18.21 18.20 6.32
CA ASP A 366 -16.92 17.77 5.75
C ASP A 366 -16.47 16.36 6.19
N LEU A 367 -17.40 15.52 6.63
CA LEU A 367 -17.14 14.16 7.09
C LEU A 367 -18.04 13.17 6.34
N LYS A 368 -17.42 12.17 5.72
CA LYS A 368 -18.09 10.95 5.29
C LYS A 368 -17.17 9.76 5.54
N GLN A 369 -17.58 8.89 6.45
CA GLN A 369 -16.87 7.64 6.74
C GLN A 369 -17.80 6.47 6.51
N VAL A 370 -17.25 5.41 5.93
CA VAL A 370 -17.95 4.15 5.71
C VAL A 370 -17.15 3.06 6.37
N PHE A 371 -17.82 2.20 7.13
CA PHE A 371 -17.23 0.99 7.68
C PHE A 371 -18.14 -0.20 7.42
N GLU A 372 -17.53 -1.37 7.28
CA GLU A 372 -18.24 -2.63 7.08
C GLU A 372 -17.70 -3.69 8.04
N TYR A 373 -18.60 -4.50 8.57
CA TYR A 373 -18.29 -5.67 9.38
C TYR A 373 -19.17 -6.82 8.91
N ASN A 374 -18.55 -7.89 8.44
CA ASN A 374 -19.27 -9.12 8.07
C ASN A 374 -19.34 -10.05 9.28
N TYR A 375 -20.49 -10.67 9.50
CA TYR A 375 -20.74 -11.60 10.60
C TYR A 375 -21.30 -12.91 10.05
N LEU A 376 -20.57 -14.01 10.30
CA LEU A 376 -20.92 -15.34 9.82
C LEU A 376 -21.65 -16.23 10.82
N ASP A 377 -21.84 -15.79 12.08
CA ASP A 377 -22.14 -16.60 13.30
C ASP A 377 -20.90 -16.88 14.16
N GLU A 378 -21.07 -17.23 15.45
CA GLU A 378 -19.93 -17.42 16.37
C GLU A 378 -19.00 -18.57 15.96
N GLN A 379 -19.56 -19.71 15.54
CA GLN A 379 -18.80 -20.89 15.17
C GLN A 379 -18.10 -20.68 13.82
N SER A 380 -18.79 -20.09 12.85
CA SER A 380 -18.25 -19.75 11.54
C SER A 380 -17.21 -18.63 11.61
N GLU A 381 -17.37 -17.64 12.50
CA GLU A 381 -16.32 -16.62 12.78
C GLU A 381 -15.10 -17.26 13.44
N PHE A 382 -15.33 -18.19 14.38
CA PHE A 382 -14.27 -18.98 14.97
C PHE A 382 -13.56 -19.79 13.88
N ASP A 383 -14.26 -20.63 13.13
CA ASP A 383 -13.70 -21.48 12.08
C ASP A 383 -13.02 -20.66 10.97
N ARG A 384 -13.58 -19.52 10.57
CA ARG A 384 -12.94 -18.60 9.61
C ARG A 384 -11.58 -18.15 10.11
N ARG A 385 -11.45 -17.81 11.39
CA ARG A 385 -10.16 -17.45 11.97
C ARG A 385 -9.27 -18.69 12.16
N PHE A 386 -9.79 -19.82 12.62
CA PHE A 386 -9.02 -21.03 12.92
C PHE A 386 -8.51 -21.77 11.69
N ASN A 387 -9.35 -21.99 10.69
CA ASN A 387 -9.00 -22.75 9.50
C ASN A 387 -8.09 -21.95 8.55
N TYR A 388 -8.08 -20.61 8.60
CA TYR A 388 -7.15 -19.80 7.81
C TYR A 388 -5.68 -20.15 8.07
N ALA A 389 -5.34 -20.62 9.28
CA ALA A 389 -3.98 -20.99 9.67
C ALA A 389 -3.47 -22.28 8.99
N GLN A 390 -4.36 -23.16 8.52
CA GLN A 390 -3.97 -24.44 7.92
C GLN A 390 -3.77 -24.38 6.41
N ILE A 391 -4.36 -23.40 5.73
CA ILE A 391 -4.61 -23.52 4.29
C ILE A 391 -4.03 -22.33 3.48
N GLY A 392 -3.58 -21.25 4.14
CA GLY A 392 -2.85 -20.15 3.49
C GLY A 392 -3.74 -19.15 2.73
N GLN A 393 -3.14 -18.03 2.29
CA GLN A 393 -3.85 -17.03 1.49
C GLN A 393 -4.24 -17.63 0.14
N GLY A 394 -5.54 -17.65 -0.16
CA GLY A 394 -6.10 -18.22 -1.39
C GLY A 394 -6.85 -19.55 -1.20
N ALA A 395 -6.78 -20.15 -0.01
CA ALA A 395 -7.44 -21.43 0.22
C ALA A 395 -8.94 -21.38 0.52
N ALA A 396 -9.55 -20.21 0.62
CA ALA A 396 -11.01 -20.13 0.45
C ALA A 396 -11.44 -20.73 -0.90
N ALA A 397 -10.56 -20.74 -1.92
CA ALA A 397 -10.81 -21.40 -3.20
C ALA A 397 -10.43 -22.90 -3.22
N LEU A 398 -9.51 -23.37 -2.38
CA LEU A 398 -9.02 -24.77 -2.39
C LEU A 398 -9.69 -25.66 -1.34
N ALA A 399 -10.28 -25.07 -0.29
CA ALA A 399 -10.96 -25.80 0.77
C ALA A 399 -12.46 -26.01 0.48
N GLY A 400 -12.86 -26.30 -0.76
CA GLY A 400 -14.19 -26.84 -1.12
C GLY A 400 -15.44 -26.19 -0.48
N GLY A 401 -15.36 -24.95 -0.02
CA GLY A 401 -16.25 -24.42 1.02
C GLY A 401 -16.80 -23.05 0.65
N LYS A 402 -17.91 -23.05 -0.09
CA LYS A 402 -18.81 -21.94 -0.45
C LYS A 402 -18.18 -20.75 -1.19
N GLU A 403 -18.68 -20.54 -2.42
CA GLU A 403 -18.56 -19.33 -3.26
C GLU A 403 -19.09 -18.02 -2.61
N MET A 404 -19.39 -18.00 -1.30
CA MET A 404 -19.98 -16.85 -0.59
C MET A 404 -19.00 -16.19 0.38
N ALA A 405 -17.73 -16.05 0.00
CA ALA A 405 -16.80 -15.24 0.79
C ALA A 405 -17.21 -13.76 0.70
N TYR A 406 -17.36 -13.10 1.86
CA TYR A 406 -17.39 -11.63 1.89
C TYR A 406 -16.14 -11.12 1.18
N THR A 407 -16.33 -10.33 0.13
CA THR A 407 -15.24 -9.67 -0.57
C THR A 407 -15.58 -8.20 -0.74
N MET A 408 -14.62 -7.34 -0.43
CA MET A 408 -14.69 -5.91 -0.69
C MET A 408 -13.50 -5.49 -1.55
N LYS A 409 -13.75 -4.55 -2.47
CA LYS A 409 -12.69 -4.00 -3.31
C LYS A 409 -11.77 -3.14 -2.45
N GLN A 410 -10.46 -3.29 -2.66
CA GLN A 410 -9.46 -2.39 -2.07
C GLN A 410 -9.74 -0.94 -2.54
N PRO A 411 -9.90 0.04 -1.61
CA PRO A 411 -10.02 1.44 -2.00
C PRO A 411 -8.81 1.91 -2.82
N ILE A 412 -9.05 2.79 -3.79
CA ILE A 412 -7.98 3.34 -4.62
C ILE A 412 -7.06 4.19 -3.74
N LYS A 413 -5.78 3.85 -3.72
CA LYS A 413 -4.75 4.63 -3.02
C LYS A 413 -4.46 5.92 -3.78
N VAL A 414 -4.45 7.03 -3.07
CA VAL A 414 -4.14 8.36 -3.60
C VAL A 414 -2.78 8.80 -3.07
N LYS A 415 -1.73 8.58 -3.86
CA LYS A 415 -0.36 8.91 -3.48
C LYS A 415 0.07 10.22 -4.11
N VAL A 416 0.87 10.97 -3.36
CA VAL A 416 1.58 12.14 -3.86
C VAL A 416 3.01 11.74 -4.19
N VAL A 417 3.46 12.09 -5.40
CA VAL A 417 4.86 11.97 -5.81
C VAL A 417 5.40 13.38 -6.00
N GLU A 418 6.44 13.73 -5.27
CA GLU A 418 7.17 14.98 -5.52
C GLU A 418 8.01 14.81 -6.79
N LYS A 419 7.60 15.50 -7.86
CA LYS A 419 8.24 15.43 -9.18
C LYS A 419 9.41 16.41 -9.25
N PRO A 420 10.52 16.06 -9.93
CA PRO A 420 11.59 17.01 -10.20
C PRO A 420 11.15 18.07 -11.21
N ASP A 421 11.96 19.12 -11.34
CA ASP A 421 11.79 20.10 -12.41
C ASP A 421 12.21 19.49 -13.76
N PHE A 422 11.23 19.01 -14.54
CA PHE A 422 11.46 18.36 -15.84
C PHE A 422 12.09 19.29 -16.89
N SER A 423 12.13 20.61 -16.68
CA SER A 423 12.84 21.52 -17.57
C SER A 423 14.37 21.40 -17.44
N LYS A 424 14.85 20.90 -16.31
CA LYS A 424 16.29 20.74 -16.00
C LYS A 424 16.82 19.34 -16.30
N ILE A 425 15.94 18.40 -16.65
CA ILE A 425 16.34 17.03 -16.98
C ILE A 425 16.60 16.95 -18.49
N PRO A 426 17.82 16.58 -18.94
CA PRO A 426 18.09 16.36 -20.34
C PRO A 426 17.15 15.31 -20.93
N LYS A 427 16.57 15.61 -22.09
CA LYS A 427 15.63 14.72 -22.80
C LYS A 427 16.28 14.29 -24.11
N PHE A 428 16.14 13.00 -24.45
CA PHE A 428 16.48 12.43 -25.76
C PHE A 428 17.88 12.81 -26.28
N GLN A 429 18.87 11.95 -26.09
CA GLN A 429 20.16 12.17 -26.75
C GLN A 429 20.03 11.96 -28.26
N ALA A 430 20.21 13.02 -29.05
CA ALA A 430 19.95 13.02 -30.50
C ALA A 430 20.74 11.95 -31.29
N LYS A 431 21.86 11.46 -30.76
CA LYS A 431 22.78 10.54 -31.44
C LYS A 431 22.45 9.05 -31.26
N GLU A 432 21.66 8.67 -30.25
CA GLU A 432 21.36 7.26 -29.95
C GLU A 432 19.85 6.99 -29.92
N ASN A 433 19.41 5.94 -30.61
CA ASN A 433 18.05 5.42 -30.53
C ASN A 433 17.93 4.42 -29.38
N LYS A 434 17.75 4.92 -28.15
CA LYS A 434 17.55 4.07 -26.97
C LYS A 434 16.11 3.62 -26.85
N ILE A 435 15.90 2.30 -26.72
CA ILE A 435 14.60 1.65 -26.56
C ILE A 435 14.59 0.90 -25.23
N LEU A 436 13.56 1.13 -24.42
CA LEU A 436 13.27 0.34 -23.23
C LEU A 436 12.13 -0.62 -23.50
N VAL A 437 12.29 -1.89 -23.16
CA VAL A 437 11.23 -2.90 -23.24
C VAL A 437 10.86 -3.36 -21.83
N LEU A 438 9.62 -3.11 -21.43
CA LEU A 438 9.02 -3.71 -20.24
C LEU A 438 8.47 -5.08 -20.65
N PHE A 439 9.24 -6.11 -20.33
CA PHE A 439 9.04 -7.48 -20.78
C PHE A 439 8.02 -8.18 -19.90
N GLY A 440 6.78 -8.30 -20.37
CA GLY A 440 5.75 -9.15 -19.80
C GLY A 440 5.56 -10.44 -20.60
N MET A 441 4.44 -11.12 -20.38
CA MET A 441 4.17 -12.42 -21.00
C MET A 441 3.96 -12.29 -22.53
N PHE A 442 4.51 -13.23 -23.32
CA PHE A 442 4.48 -13.24 -24.79
C PHE A 442 5.21 -12.06 -25.48
N THR A 443 6.10 -11.35 -24.77
CA THR A 443 6.89 -10.27 -25.38
C THR A 443 7.81 -10.78 -26.49
N ASP A 444 8.31 -12.01 -26.38
CA ASP A 444 9.15 -12.71 -27.35
C ASP A 444 8.45 -12.94 -28.70
N HIS A 445 7.12 -13.07 -28.70
CA HIS A 445 6.33 -13.18 -29.92
C HIS A 445 6.31 -11.87 -30.73
N LEU A 446 6.58 -10.72 -30.10
CA LEU A 446 6.58 -9.43 -30.78
C LEU A 446 7.86 -9.16 -31.59
N LYS A 447 8.86 -10.04 -31.50
CA LYS A 447 10.11 -9.98 -32.29
C LYS A 447 10.83 -8.63 -32.22
N ILE A 448 10.78 -7.97 -31.05
CA ILE A 448 11.37 -6.65 -30.83
C ILE A 448 12.89 -6.72 -31.00
N TYR A 449 13.56 -7.70 -30.38
CA TYR A 449 15.01 -7.86 -30.49
C TYR A 449 15.44 -8.07 -31.94
N GLU A 450 14.79 -9.01 -32.63
CA GLU A 450 15.09 -9.34 -34.03
C GLU A 450 14.85 -8.15 -34.97
N THR A 451 13.88 -7.29 -34.65
CA THR A 451 13.59 -6.08 -35.44
C THR A 451 14.70 -5.03 -35.33
N PHE A 452 15.28 -4.87 -34.14
CA PHE A 452 16.16 -3.74 -33.82
C PHE A 452 17.64 -4.09 -33.71
N ARG A 453 18.03 -5.37 -33.57
CA ARG A 453 19.43 -5.79 -33.37
C ARG A 453 20.40 -5.38 -34.50
N HIS A 454 19.88 -5.04 -35.67
CA HIS A 454 20.67 -4.59 -36.82
C HIS A 454 20.41 -3.11 -37.19
N GLU A 455 19.56 -2.39 -36.44
CA GLU A 455 19.33 -0.98 -36.71
C GLU A 455 20.51 -0.16 -36.18
N PRO A 456 21.15 0.68 -37.01
CA PRO A 456 22.31 1.45 -36.61
C PRO A 456 21.96 2.40 -35.46
N ASN A 457 22.92 2.60 -34.55
CA ASN A 457 22.78 3.48 -33.38
C ASN A 457 21.60 3.15 -32.46
N THR A 458 21.05 1.92 -32.52
CA THR A 458 19.94 1.49 -31.67
C THR A 458 20.46 0.67 -30.48
N LYS A 459 20.02 1.02 -29.27
CA LYS A 459 20.34 0.29 -28.04
C LYS A 459 19.04 -0.14 -27.37
N ILE A 460 18.93 -1.43 -27.04
CA ILE A 460 17.75 -2.00 -26.39
C ILE A 460 18.10 -2.34 -24.95
N SER A 461 17.26 -1.90 -24.02
CA SER A 461 17.32 -2.27 -22.61
C SER A 461 16.04 -3.01 -22.22
N TRP A 462 16.17 -3.97 -21.30
CA TRP A 462 15.08 -4.84 -20.88
C TRP A 462 14.78 -4.64 -19.41
N SER A 463 13.50 -4.60 -19.07
CA SER A 463 13.00 -4.61 -17.70
C SER A 463 11.95 -5.70 -17.56
N ASN A 464 12.29 -6.79 -16.89
CA ASN A 464 11.41 -7.94 -16.74
C ASN A 464 10.33 -7.63 -15.71
N ALA A 465 9.07 -7.87 -16.10
CA ALA A 465 7.92 -7.78 -15.23
C ALA A 465 7.71 -9.12 -14.49
N HIS A 466 7.76 -9.09 -13.17
CA HIS A 466 7.38 -10.20 -12.31
C HIS A 466 6.11 -9.84 -11.53
N PRO A 467 5.35 -10.83 -11.03
CA PRO A 467 4.17 -10.57 -10.20
C PRO A 467 4.42 -9.66 -8.98
N THR A 468 5.67 -9.55 -8.54
CA THR A 468 6.09 -8.78 -7.36
C THR A 468 6.82 -7.47 -7.68
N GLY A 469 7.03 -7.13 -8.96
CA GLY A 469 7.74 -5.91 -9.36
C GLY A 469 8.54 -6.07 -10.64
N MET A 470 9.24 -4.99 -11.04
CA MET A 470 10.17 -5.00 -12.17
C MET A 470 11.64 -5.06 -11.71
N THR A 471 12.50 -5.73 -12.48
CA THR A 471 13.91 -5.92 -12.10
C THR A 471 14.81 -4.71 -12.32
N THR A 472 14.65 -4.03 -13.46
CA THR A 472 15.64 -3.09 -14.00
C THR A 472 14.97 -1.87 -14.63
N PHE A 473 13.78 -1.53 -14.13
CA PHE A 473 13.11 -0.29 -14.55
C PHE A 473 13.93 0.92 -14.09
N PRO A 474 14.06 1.98 -14.91
CA PRO A 474 14.76 3.19 -14.53
C PRO A 474 14.32 3.71 -13.17
N ALA A 475 15.25 3.80 -12.22
CA ALA A 475 14.98 4.36 -10.90
C ALA A 475 14.80 5.89 -10.94
N GLU A 476 15.25 6.53 -12.02
CA GLU A 476 15.31 7.97 -12.16
C GLU A 476 14.63 8.46 -13.44
N TYR A 477 14.06 9.68 -13.39
CA TYR A 477 13.49 10.33 -14.57
C TYR A 477 14.54 10.58 -15.67
N GLN A 478 15.78 10.91 -15.32
CA GLN A 478 16.84 11.16 -16.30
C GLN A 478 17.13 9.90 -17.14
N ASP A 479 17.22 8.75 -16.49
CA ASP A 479 17.42 7.47 -17.17
C ASP A 479 16.23 7.13 -18.06
N LEU A 480 15.00 7.28 -17.55
CA LEU A 480 13.79 7.05 -18.34
C LEU A 480 13.68 8.00 -19.54
N PHE A 481 14.01 9.27 -19.36
CA PHE A 481 13.93 10.31 -20.40
C PHE A 481 15.07 10.20 -21.43
N SER A 482 16.07 9.36 -21.16
CA SER A 482 17.10 9.01 -22.14
C SER A 482 16.58 8.06 -23.23
N TYR A 483 15.47 7.34 -22.97
CA TYR A 483 14.85 6.45 -23.96
C TYR A 483 13.97 7.22 -24.93
N ARG A 484 14.15 6.97 -26.23
CA ARG A 484 13.31 7.53 -27.29
C ARG A 484 11.94 6.87 -27.35
N THR A 485 11.91 5.57 -27.07
CA THR A 485 10.67 4.79 -27.06
C THR A 485 10.67 3.79 -25.91
N VAL A 486 9.52 3.65 -25.27
CA VAL A 486 9.26 2.58 -24.30
C VAL A 486 8.21 1.64 -24.90
N PHE A 487 8.51 0.35 -24.96
CA PHE A 487 7.56 -0.71 -25.26
C PHE A 487 7.10 -1.35 -23.95
N MET A 488 5.81 -1.29 -23.66
CA MET A 488 5.17 -1.95 -22.52
C MET A 488 4.37 -3.14 -23.04
N CYS A 489 4.90 -4.34 -22.85
CA CYS A 489 4.41 -5.53 -23.52
C CYS A 489 3.72 -6.48 -22.54
N ASN A 490 2.38 -6.44 -22.51
CA ASN A 490 1.58 -7.35 -21.68
C ASN A 490 1.99 -7.34 -20.19
N VAL A 491 2.05 -6.14 -19.60
CA VAL A 491 2.46 -5.89 -18.20
C VAL A 491 1.28 -5.35 -17.41
N ASN A 492 1.00 -5.91 -16.23
CA ASN A 492 -0.08 -5.44 -15.34
C ASN A 492 0.44 -4.43 -14.30
N PHE A 493 -0.51 -3.73 -13.67
CA PHE A 493 -0.25 -2.73 -12.63
C PHE A 493 0.50 -3.30 -11.43
N LYS A 494 0.23 -4.55 -11.02
CA LYS A 494 0.96 -5.21 -9.92
C LYS A 494 2.45 -5.34 -10.19
N SER A 495 2.83 -5.64 -11.43
CA SER A 495 4.23 -5.78 -11.82
C SER A 495 4.91 -4.43 -11.98
N ILE A 496 4.27 -3.48 -12.68
CA ILE A 496 4.87 -2.16 -12.92
C ILE A 496 4.85 -1.26 -11.67
N GLN A 497 3.86 -1.43 -10.81
CA GLN A 497 3.61 -0.65 -9.61
C GLN A 497 3.33 0.83 -9.86
N PHE A 498 2.89 1.50 -8.80
CA PHE A 498 2.44 2.90 -8.84
C PHE A 498 3.52 3.85 -9.37
N LEU A 499 4.73 3.79 -8.83
CA LEU A 499 5.78 4.77 -9.13
C LEU A 499 6.18 4.73 -10.62
N ALA A 500 6.47 3.55 -11.17
CA ALA A 500 6.85 3.44 -12.56
C ALA A 500 5.69 3.81 -13.51
N THR A 501 4.44 3.52 -13.11
CA THR A 501 3.25 3.95 -13.88
C THR A 501 3.13 5.48 -13.93
N GLU A 502 3.37 6.18 -12.83
CA GLU A 502 3.43 7.65 -12.79
C GLU A 502 4.59 8.17 -13.67
N MET A 503 5.78 7.55 -13.55
CA MET A 503 6.94 7.94 -14.35
C MET A 503 6.70 7.76 -15.86
N LEU A 504 6.03 6.69 -16.29
CA LEU A 504 5.65 6.51 -17.69
C LEU A 504 4.69 7.59 -18.17
N GLY A 505 3.70 7.96 -17.36
CA GLY A 505 2.78 9.05 -17.70
C GLY A 505 3.51 10.37 -17.90
N ASP A 506 4.47 10.67 -17.01
CA ASP A 506 5.30 11.88 -17.11
C ASP A 506 6.27 11.83 -18.29
N TYR A 507 6.86 10.67 -18.57
CA TYR A 507 7.69 10.41 -19.75
C TYR A 507 6.96 10.77 -21.04
N VAL A 508 5.74 10.25 -21.22
CA VAL A 508 4.94 10.57 -22.41
C VAL A 508 4.58 12.05 -22.41
N ARG A 509 4.14 12.61 -21.27
CA ARG A 509 3.78 14.04 -21.20
C ARG A 509 4.93 14.95 -21.60
N GLU A 510 6.17 14.57 -21.30
CA GLU A 510 7.37 15.34 -21.62
C GLU A 510 7.95 15.07 -23.02
N GLY A 511 7.31 14.25 -23.84
CA GLY A 511 7.66 14.07 -25.26
C GLY A 511 8.00 12.64 -25.67
N GLY A 512 7.93 11.68 -24.75
CA GLY A 512 8.25 10.29 -24.99
C GLY A 512 7.22 9.57 -25.86
N THR A 513 7.64 8.49 -26.52
CA THR A 513 6.74 7.59 -27.24
C THR A 513 6.56 6.30 -26.44
N LEU A 514 5.33 6.01 -26.03
CA LEU A 514 4.99 4.77 -25.33
C LEU A 514 4.15 3.86 -26.24
N VAL A 515 4.68 2.68 -26.55
CA VAL A 515 3.97 1.63 -27.27
C VAL A 515 3.46 0.60 -26.27
N ILE A 516 2.16 0.35 -26.24
CA ILE A 516 1.52 -0.61 -25.32
C ILE A 516 0.95 -1.74 -26.16
N THR A 517 1.27 -3.00 -25.85
CA THR A 517 0.68 -4.16 -26.53
C THR A 517 -0.30 -4.90 -25.65
N GLY A 518 -1.37 -5.42 -26.26
CA GLY A 518 -2.39 -6.21 -25.58
C GLY A 518 -1.89 -7.58 -25.11
N GLY A 519 -2.72 -8.22 -24.31
CA GLY A 519 -2.51 -9.53 -23.72
C GLY A 519 -3.27 -9.70 -22.39
N PHE A 520 -3.10 -10.86 -21.75
CA PHE A 520 -3.81 -11.22 -20.52
C PHE A 520 -3.58 -10.28 -19.33
N TYR A 521 -2.51 -9.48 -19.34
CA TYR A 521 -2.08 -8.65 -18.22
C TYR A 521 -2.09 -7.16 -18.59
N THR A 522 -2.79 -6.73 -19.64
CA THR A 522 -2.87 -5.32 -20.02
C THR A 522 -4.33 -4.87 -20.20
N TYR A 523 -4.55 -3.56 -20.22
CA TYR A 523 -5.86 -2.91 -20.32
C TYR A 523 -6.82 -3.35 -19.20
N GLY A 524 -8.01 -3.86 -19.53
CA GLY A 524 -9.05 -4.23 -18.59
C GLY A 524 -8.65 -5.34 -17.60
N HIS A 525 -7.80 -6.27 -18.02
CA HIS A 525 -7.21 -7.28 -17.14
C HIS A 525 -5.92 -6.83 -16.43
N GLY A 526 -5.38 -5.67 -16.79
CA GLY A 526 -4.11 -5.17 -16.27
C GLY A 526 -4.19 -4.55 -14.89
N GLU A 527 -5.35 -4.51 -14.23
CA GLU A 527 -5.53 -3.94 -12.88
C GLU A 527 -5.12 -2.46 -12.75
N PHE A 528 -5.25 -1.69 -13.83
CA PHE A 528 -4.80 -0.29 -13.89
C PHE A 528 -5.79 0.74 -13.32
N GLU A 529 -6.94 0.30 -12.84
CA GLU A 529 -7.99 1.20 -12.34
C GLU A 529 -7.47 2.13 -11.23
N GLY A 530 -7.80 3.42 -11.32
CA GLY A 530 -7.35 4.41 -10.35
C GLY A 530 -5.87 4.84 -10.48
N SER A 531 -5.09 4.20 -11.35
CA SER A 531 -3.69 4.56 -11.60
C SER A 531 -3.50 5.64 -12.68
N ALA A 532 -2.29 6.18 -12.78
CA ALA A 532 -1.89 7.10 -13.86
C ALA A 532 -2.10 6.53 -15.26
N PHE A 533 -2.06 5.20 -15.43
CA PHE A 533 -2.23 4.53 -16.72
C PHE A 533 -3.53 4.92 -17.41
N THR A 534 -4.61 4.99 -16.63
CA THR A 534 -5.94 5.36 -17.15
C THR A 534 -6.00 6.80 -17.66
N LYS A 535 -5.03 7.66 -17.32
CA LYS A 535 -4.97 9.05 -17.79
C LYS A 535 -4.41 9.13 -19.21
N PHE A 536 -3.33 8.41 -19.51
CA PHE A 536 -2.63 8.52 -20.79
C PHE A 536 -3.00 7.44 -21.83
N VAL A 537 -3.57 6.31 -21.44
CA VAL A 537 -4.03 5.29 -22.41
C VAL A 537 -5.20 5.83 -23.25
N PRO A 538 -5.33 5.49 -24.56
CA PRO A 538 -6.42 5.96 -25.42
C PRO A 538 -7.83 5.43 -25.11
N PHE A 539 -8.02 4.65 -24.04
CA PHE A 539 -9.26 3.91 -23.82
C PHE A 539 -10.02 4.39 -22.59
N GLU A 540 -11.34 4.37 -22.68
CA GLU A 540 -12.28 4.64 -21.58
C GLU A 540 -12.86 3.33 -21.05
N GLY A 541 -13.22 3.32 -19.76
CA GLY A 541 -14.03 2.26 -19.17
C GLY A 541 -13.44 0.86 -19.31
N MET A 542 -12.11 0.74 -19.37
CA MET A 542 -11.44 -0.57 -19.41
C MET A 542 -11.90 -1.38 -18.20
N ALA A 543 -12.43 -2.58 -18.46
CA ALA A 543 -12.99 -3.46 -17.47
C ALA A 543 -12.48 -4.90 -17.69
N PRO A 544 -12.48 -5.76 -16.67
CA PRO A 544 -12.14 -7.16 -16.83
C PRO A 544 -12.92 -7.82 -17.99
N PHE A 545 -12.31 -8.80 -18.64
CA PHE A 545 -12.87 -9.55 -19.78
C PHE A 545 -12.99 -8.75 -21.08
N ASP A 546 -12.17 -7.71 -21.25
CA ASP A 546 -12.07 -6.97 -22.51
C ASP A 546 -11.34 -7.75 -23.61
N LEU A 547 -10.51 -8.73 -23.26
CA LEU A 547 -9.81 -9.60 -24.22
C LEU A 547 -10.77 -10.64 -24.84
N LYS A 548 -10.93 -10.60 -26.16
CA LYS A 548 -11.87 -11.42 -26.93
C LYS A 548 -11.14 -12.31 -27.93
N TRP A 549 -11.63 -13.54 -28.05
CA TRP A 549 -11.21 -14.50 -29.07
C TRP A 549 -12.08 -14.39 -30.32
N CYS A 550 -11.48 -14.50 -31.51
CA CYS A 550 -12.21 -14.51 -32.78
C CYS A 550 -13.03 -15.80 -32.99
N GLY A 551 -12.75 -16.85 -32.22
CA GLY A 551 -13.35 -18.18 -32.35
C GLY A 551 -12.46 -19.19 -33.05
N LYS A 552 -12.80 -20.48 -32.92
CA LYS A 552 -12.02 -21.60 -33.46
C LYS A 552 -11.88 -21.49 -34.98
N GLY A 553 -10.64 -21.59 -35.47
CA GLY A 553 -10.33 -21.51 -36.91
C GLY A 553 -10.57 -20.14 -37.54
N LYS A 554 -10.85 -19.10 -36.75
CA LYS A 554 -11.14 -17.76 -37.24
C LYS A 554 -10.01 -16.81 -36.88
N SER A 555 -9.70 -15.91 -37.81
CA SER A 555 -8.79 -14.79 -37.61
C SER A 555 -9.33 -13.56 -38.34
N MET A 556 -8.92 -12.37 -37.89
CA MET A 556 -9.30 -11.11 -38.52
C MET A 556 -8.09 -10.52 -39.25
N ILE A 557 -8.28 -10.09 -40.49
CA ILE A 557 -7.24 -9.45 -41.30
C ILE A 557 -7.06 -8.00 -40.83
N VAL A 558 -5.83 -7.64 -40.48
CA VAL A 558 -5.44 -6.27 -40.13
C VAL A 558 -5.26 -5.46 -41.41
N LYS A 559 -5.86 -4.28 -41.46
CA LYS A 559 -5.80 -3.35 -42.57
C LYS A 559 -5.47 -1.95 -42.09
N LYS A 560 -4.78 -1.18 -42.93
CA LYS A 560 -4.59 0.26 -42.75
C LYS A 560 -5.95 0.97 -42.74
N LYS A 561 -6.15 1.87 -41.77
CA LYS A 561 -7.37 2.68 -41.62
C LYS A 561 -7.14 4.17 -41.90
N ALA A 562 -5.96 4.67 -41.59
CA ALA A 562 -5.63 6.08 -41.78
C ALA A 562 -4.22 6.27 -42.31
N ASP A 563 -3.99 7.36 -43.03
CA ASP A 563 -2.65 7.84 -43.33
C ASP A 563 -2.05 8.52 -42.09
N ASP A 564 -0.83 8.09 -41.74
CA ASP A 564 -0.07 8.63 -40.63
C ASP A 564 1.42 8.34 -40.87
N PRO A 565 2.35 9.23 -40.48
CA PRO A 565 3.79 8.98 -40.60
C PRO A 565 4.23 7.65 -39.97
N LEU A 566 3.55 7.18 -38.92
CA LEU A 566 3.83 5.88 -38.30
C LEU A 566 3.58 4.68 -39.23
N LEU A 567 2.76 4.86 -40.27
CA LEU A 567 2.44 3.84 -41.28
C LEU A 567 3.15 4.07 -42.61
N ALA A 568 4.09 5.02 -42.69
CA ALA A 568 4.87 5.25 -43.90
C ALA A 568 5.70 4.00 -44.25
N GLY A 569 5.56 3.50 -45.48
CA GLY A 569 6.24 2.29 -45.93
C GLY A 569 5.80 0.98 -45.25
N VAL A 570 4.73 0.98 -44.46
CA VAL A 570 4.19 -0.22 -43.83
C VAL A 570 3.22 -0.91 -44.79
N ASP A 571 3.60 -2.09 -45.28
CA ASP A 571 2.80 -2.86 -46.23
C ASP A 571 1.84 -3.84 -45.54
N PHE A 572 0.54 -3.73 -45.85
CA PHE A 572 -0.53 -4.62 -45.36
C PHE A 572 -0.99 -5.63 -46.44
N SER A 573 -0.37 -5.67 -47.61
CA SER A 573 -0.73 -6.53 -48.74
C SER A 573 -0.63 -8.03 -48.42
N SER A 574 0.26 -8.39 -47.48
CA SER A 574 0.40 -9.74 -46.94
C SER A 574 -0.83 -10.23 -46.19
N LYS A 575 -1.83 -9.35 -45.94
CA LYS A 575 -3.07 -9.61 -45.17
C LYS A 575 -2.76 -10.25 -43.82
N PRO A 576 -1.95 -9.60 -42.98
CA PRO A 576 -1.62 -10.14 -41.66
C PRO A 576 -2.87 -10.25 -40.79
N GLN A 577 -2.85 -11.17 -39.84
CA GLN A 577 -4.02 -11.65 -39.11
C GLN A 577 -3.81 -11.64 -37.60
N ILE A 578 -4.90 -11.47 -36.86
CA ILE A 578 -4.97 -11.60 -35.39
C ILE A 578 -6.10 -12.54 -34.99
N GLN A 579 -5.97 -13.23 -33.87
CA GLN A 579 -7.02 -14.09 -33.29
C GLN A 579 -7.57 -13.57 -31.96
N TRP A 580 -6.84 -12.68 -31.30
CA TRP A 580 -7.19 -12.14 -30.00
C TRP A 580 -7.06 -10.62 -30.02
N TYR A 581 -8.06 -9.93 -29.48
CA TYR A 581 -8.09 -8.46 -29.44
C TYR A 581 -8.81 -7.97 -28.18
N HIS A 582 -8.43 -6.79 -27.70
CA HIS A 582 -9.16 -6.10 -26.64
C HIS A 582 -10.32 -5.28 -27.23
N ALA A 583 -11.53 -5.54 -26.75
CA ALA A 583 -12.72 -4.76 -27.03
C ALA A 583 -12.69 -3.47 -26.19
N VAL A 584 -12.39 -2.35 -26.84
CA VAL A 584 -12.11 -1.07 -26.18
C VAL A 584 -13.04 0.03 -26.66
N LYS A 585 -13.31 0.99 -25.77
CA LYS A 585 -13.95 2.27 -26.11
C LYS A 585 -12.89 3.36 -26.21
N LEU A 586 -12.84 4.07 -27.33
CA LEU A 586 -11.85 5.12 -27.57
C LEU A 586 -12.18 6.41 -26.81
N LYS A 587 -11.15 7.07 -26.29
CA LYS A 587 -11.22 8.44 -25.80
C LYS A 587 -11.33 9.44 -26.95
N LYS A 588 -11.88 10.61 -26.66
CA LYS A 588 -11.82 11.77 -27.56
C LYS A 588 -10.36 12.10 -27.91
N GLY A 589 -10.07 12.23 -29.20
CA GLY A 589 -8.72 12.53 -29.72
C GLY A 589 -7.86 11.31 -30.02
N ALA A 590 -8.32 10.09 -29.75
CA ALA A 590 -7.66 8.87 -30.20
C ALA A 590 -7.92 8.63 -31.70
N LYS A 591 -6.86 8.29 -32.45
CA LYS A 591 -6.90 8.03 -33.90
C LYS A 591 -6.60 6.56 -34.18
N VAL A 592 -7.52 5.87 -34.84
CA VAL A 592 -7.30 4.48 -35.29
C VAL A 592 -6.44 4.50 -36.55
N LEU A 593 -5.26 3.88 -36.47
CA LEU A 593 -4.31 3.78 -37.59
C LEU A 593 -4.52 2.50 -38.39
N ALA A 594 -4.82 1.40 -37.71
CA ALA A 594 -5.13 0.11 -38.32
C ALA A 594 -6.30 -0.55 -37.60
N GLU A 595 -7.10 -1.31 -38.33
CA GLU A 595 -8.28 -2.01 -37.84
C GLU A 595 -8.35 -3.45 -38.36
N ALA A 596 -9.17 -4.28 -37.72
CA ALA A 596 -9.51 -5.61 -38.18
C ALA A 596 -11.01 -5.84 -37.93
N ASP A 597 -11.77 -6.06 -39.01
CA ASP A 597 -13.23 -6.25 -38.96
C ASP A 597 -13.96 -5.13 -38.18
N GLY A 598 -13.62 -3.87 -38.51
CA GLY A 598 -14.16 -2.66 -37.87
C GLY A 598 -13.65 -2.38 -36.45
N LYS A 599 -12.78 -3.24 -35.90
CA LYS A 599 -12.27 -3.11 -34.53
C LYS A 599 -10.89 -2.46 -34.54
N PRO A 600 -10.59 -1.48 -33.66
CA PRO A 600 -9.28 -0.85 -33.61
C PRO A 600 -8.20 -1.89 -33.31
N VAL A 601 -7.07 -1.85 -34.03
CA VAL A 601 -5.88 -2.70 -33.81
C VAL A 601 -4.69 -1.88 -33.36
N ILE A 602 -4.42 -0.76 -34.03
CA ILE A 602 -3.39 0.22 -33.66
C ILE A 602 -4.07 1.56 -33.45
N VAL A 603 -3.91 2.14 -32.27
CA VAL A 603 -4.51 3.41 -31.88
C VAL A 603 -3.42 4.38 -31.44
N LYS A 604 -3.38 5.55 -32.06
CA LYS A 604 -2.48 6.66 -31.69
C LYS A 604 -3.23 7.67 -30.83
N TYR A 605 -2.58 8.17 -29.79
CA TYR A 605 -3.16 9.16 -28.89
C TYR A 605 -2.11 10.16 -28.41
N PRO A 606 -2.31 11.46 -28.66
CA PRO A 606 -1.43 12.49 -28.12
C PRO A 606 -1.65 12.62 -26.61
N TYR A 607 -0.56 12.70 -25.85
CA TYR A 607 -0.62 12.96 -24.41
C TYR A 607 0.52 13.89 -23.99
N GLY A 608 0.17 15.12 -23.61
CA GLY A 608 1.16 16.19 -23.43
C GLY A 608 1.94 16.45 -24.73
N LYS A 609 3.26 16.43 -24.64
CA LYS A 609 4.18 16.65 -25.78
C LYS A 609 4.50 15.36 -26.55
N GLY A 610 4.12 14.20 -26.02
CA GLY A 610 4.45 12.88 -26.56
C GLY A 610 3.26 12.13 -27.09
N THR A 611 3.46 10.84 -27.36
CA THR A 611 2.46 9.98 -28.02
C THR A 611 2.37 8.62 -27.34
N VAL A 612 1.12 8.17 -27.13
CA VAL A 612 0.81 6.78 -26.77
C VAL A 612 0.32 6.05 -28.01
N ILE A 613 0.88 4.88 -28.25
CA ILE A 613 0.50 3.96 -29.32
C ILE A 613 0.00 2.69 -28.63
N ALA A 614 -1.32 2.49 -28.62
CA ALA A 614 -1.93 1.33 -28.01
C ALA A 614 -2.33 0.30 -29.09
N CYS A 615 -1.75 -0.89 -28.99
CA CYS A 615 -2.08 -2.03 -29.80
C CYS A 615 -3.07 -2.93 -29.04
N THR A 616 -4.25 -3.15 -29.59
CA THR A 616 -5.31 -3.94 -28.96
C THR A 616 -5.21 -5.43 -29.27
N PHE A 617 -4.37 -5.85 -30.23
CA PHE A 617 -4.14 -7.27 -30.47
C PHE A 617 -3.32 -7.86 -29.32
N ALA A 618 -3.53 -9.16 -29.06
CA ALA A 618 -2.64 -9.93 -28.21
C ALA A 618 -1.75 -10.85 -29.07
N PRO A 619 -0.43 -10.93 -28.81
CA PRO A 619 0.51 -11.64 -29.68
C PRO A 619 0.50 -13.15 -29.44
N PHE A 620 -0.67 -13.79 -29.44
CA PHE A 620 -0.81 -15.24 -29.27
C PHE A 620 -2.01 -15.80 -30.03
N GLY A 621 -2.08 -17.13 -30.08
CA GLY A 621 -2.93 -17.87 -31.01
C GLY A 621 -2.15 -18.31 -32.25
N GLU A 622 -2.86 -18.93 -33.19
CA GLU A 622 -2.30 -19.58 -34.38
C GLU A 622 -2.98 -19.09 -35.67
N PRO A 623 -2.99 -17.76 -35.96
CA PRO A 623 -3.39 -17.30 -37.28
C PRO A 623 -2.37 -17.75 -38.34
N GLU A 624 -2.86 -18.07 -39.53
CA GLU A 624 -2.04 -18.46 -40.70
C GLU A 624 -0.94 -17.43 -41.00
N ARG A 625 -1.27 -16.14 -40.88
CA ARG A 625 -0.35 -15.02 -41.12
C ARG A 625 -0.30 -14.08 -39.92
N ALA A 626 0.28 -14.55 -38.82
CA ALA A 626 0.37 -13.78 -37.57
C ALA A 626 0.91 -12.36 -37.77
N PHE A 627 0.13 -11.35 -37.36
CA PHE A 627 0.52 -9.95 -37.45
C PHE A 627 1.85 -9.67 -36.74
N TRP A 628 2.05 -10.21 -35.54
CA TRP A 628 3.27 -10.01 -34.74
C TRP A 628 4.54 -10.66 -35.32
N TYR A 629 4.42 -11.56 -36.31
CA TYR A 629 5.57 -12.12 -37.05
C TYR A 629 5.78 -11.48 -38.42
N SER A 630 4.81 -10.72 -38.90
CA SER A 630 4.84 -10.10 -40.23
C SER A 630 5.85 -8.97 -40.34
N ASP A 631 6.34 -8.73 -41.56
CA ASP A 631 7.17 -7.56 -41.86
C ASP A 631 6.40 -6.24 -41.71
N THR A 632 5.07 -6.28 -41.83
CA THR A 632 4.16 -5.17 -41.50
C THR A 632 4.40 -4.68 -40.07
N TRP A 633 4.42 -5.60 -39.09
CA TRP A 633 4.65 -5.26 -37.69
C TRP A 633 6.07 -4.75 -37.44
N LYS A 634 7.09 -5.39 -38.03
CA LYS A 634 8.49 -4.96 -37.90
C LYS A 634 8.69 -3.54 -38.45
N ALA A 635 8.15 -3.24 -39.63
CA ALA A 635 8.22 -1.89 -40.22
C ALA A 635 7.52 -0.85 -39.34
N PHE A 636 6.34 -1.18 -38.81
CA PHE A 636 5.61 -0.31 -37.89
C PHE A 636 6.42 -0.02 -36.60
N MET A 637 7.02 -1.03 -35.97
CA MET A 637 7.85 -0.84 -34.77
C MET A 637 9.04 0.08 -35.06
N LYS A 638 9.72 -0.09 -36.20
CA LYS A 638 10.81 0.79 -36.62
C LYS A 638 10.34 2.24 -36.72
N ASN A 639 9.18 2.49 -37.30
CA ASN A 639 8.60 3.83 -37.37
C ASN A 639 8.25 4.39 -35.98
N CYS A 640 7.78 3.56 -35.04
CA CYS A 640 7.54 3.99 -33.66
C CYS A 640 8.82 4.45 -32.94
N SER A 641 9.96 3.82 -33.24
CA SER A 641 11.27 4.18 -32.68
C SER A 641 11.83 5.47 -33.31
N LYS A 642 11.44 5.78 -34.55
CA LYS A 642 11.87 6.96 -35.29
C LYS A 642 10.84 8.07 -35.04
N ASN A 643 11.04 8.89 -34.01
CA ASN A 643 10.24 10.10 -33.75
C ASN A 643 9.90 10.84 -35.05
N THR A 644 8.60 10.87 -35.38
CA THR A 644 7.99 11.50 -36.55
C THR A 644 7.42 12.86 -36.15
N LYS A 645 8.28 13.75 -35.65
CA LYS A 645 7.94 15.17 -35.58
C LYS A 645 8.13 15.80 -36.93
#